data_AF-A0A0E3PDZ0-F1
#
_entry.id   AF-A0A0E3PDZ0-F1
#
_cell.length_a   1.000
_cell.length_b   1.000
_cell.length_c   1.000
_cell.angle_alpha   90.00
_cell.angle_beta   90.00
_cell.angle_gamma   90.00
#
_symmetry.space_group_name_H-M   'P 1'
#
loop_
_entity.id
_entity.type
_entity.pdbx_description
1 polymer ?
#
loop_
_entity_poly.entity_id
_entity_poly.type
_entity_poly.pdbx_seq_one_letter_code
_entity_poly.pdbx_strand_id
1 'polypeptide(L)'
;MNIFAKKCYLRLFTITIFIALVLNGIIAIGSAAPTLIYPSADEYVTLDASNSLTFNWTQVDGATNYHLEVSRYPDFHTLTRDRTTTNTYYYVAVEQNATYYWRVSAYVNGDWENPSNYGVFYTFEEPEPPAPTLIYPSADEYVTLDASNSLTFNWTQVDGATNYHLEVSRYPDFHTLTRDRTTTNTYYYVAVEQNATYYWRVSAYVNGDWENPSNYGVFYTFEEPEPPASTLIYPSADEYVTLDASNSLTFNWTQVDGATNYHLEVSRYPDFHTLTRDRTTTNTYYYVAVEQNATYYWRVSAYVNGDWENPSNYSVFYTFEEPGTGNLTYLTIGPSGCNYTVDGDDDQVQINQALAAVDALGGGVVELVGPFTYDITGTILIGDDTTLISTTGAVIRLNDDCMWNSMVPVIGQLDSTYTATHDVEICGLEFDCNEANLTHLGTYDSNNLERKWGKGFYNTIYIRGGTSEANFAYNISIHDNHFYDGMGDSARIFNAKNFTYYANEAENMQHATVYCAQVLGADIYDNEIEHITNAGIRFDNSEDAIIHDNILRDYTGTTSAPKYGSEGIQIGNQDAISRLTNNITIYDNDIQGGLDAIQLMDALGTAGTTAQTVLIYNNTIHNSGICTWAKYNGAISVWNWGNGLTIYHNQINDSYGAGILVYNAYSGCTMDVYENNIVGVYDTLATNPTYQLGVTGYGILNYIGSAYMDVNATSNYITGCSTGAYYGVTPTSTASEPNVW
;
A
#
# COMPACT_ATOMS: atom_id res chain seq x y z
N MET A 1 8.76 -13.72 41.24
CA MET A 1 9.97 -14.30 41.88
C MET A 1 10.17 -13.62 43.24
N ASN A 2 10.84 -14.25 44.22
CA ASN A 2 11.30 -13.61 45.48
C ASN A 2 12.11 -12.32 45.17
N ILE A 3 12.23 -11.25 45.98
CA ILE A 3 11.96 -10.91 47.42
C ILE A 3 11.96 -9.34 47.51
N PHE A 4 11.40 -8.54 48.43
CA PHE A 4 10.66 -8.63 49.72
C PHE A 4 9.60 -7.47 49.78
N ALA A 5 8.62 -7.36 50.69
CA ALA A 5 8.61 -6.94 52.11
C ALA A 5 9.23 -5.53 52.43
N LYS A 6 8.66 -4.65 53.28
CA LYS A 6 7.51 -4.76 54.22
C LYS A 6 7.10 -3.37 54.78
N LYS A 7 5.80 -3.02 54.87
CA LYS A 7 5.22 -2.15 55.93
C LYS A 7 3.69 -2.02 55.85
N CYS A 8 2.98 -2.48 56.89
CA CYS A 8 1.61 -2.10 57.26
C CYS A 8 1.33 -2.65 58.66
N TYR A 9 0.80 -1.82 59.58
CA TYR A 9 -0.28 -2.09 60.55
C TYR A 9 -0.43 -0.91 61.53
N LEU A 10 -1.64 -0.73 62.09
CA LEU A 10 -2.08 0.50 62.75
C LEU A 10 -2.83 0.21 64.07
N ARG A 11 -2.43 0.88 65.16
CA ARG A 11 -3.13 1.12 66.46
C ARG A 11 -3.71 -0.08 67.25
N LEU A 12 -3.59 -0.05 68.60
CA LEU A 12 -4.74 0.15 69.52
C LEU A 12 -4.34 0.24 71.04
N PHE A 13 -4.81 1.32 71.68
CA PHE A 13 -5.34 1.48 73.05
C PHE A 13 -4.90 0.61 74.28
N THR A 14 -4.17 1.27 75.19
CA THR A 14 -4.48 1.52 76.65
C THR A 14 -4.62 0.43 77.74
N ILE A 15 -4.01 0.77 78.91
CA ILE A 15 -4.41 0.53 80.33
C ILE A 15 -4.20 -0.86 80.98
N THR A 16 -3.43 -0.87 82.09
CA THR A 16 -3.74 -1.46 83.42
C THR A 16 -2.83 -0.77 84.47
N ILE A 17 -3.09 -0.92 85.79
CA ILE A 17 -2.77 0.11 86.80
C ILE A 17 -2.16 -0.46 88.12
N PHE A 18 -1.31 0.35 88.78
CA PHE A 18 -1.00 0.42 90.23
C PHE A 18 0.01 -0.51 90.97
N ILE A 19 0.67 0.15 91.95
CA ILE A 19 1.32 -0.32 93.20
C ILE A 19 2.63 -1.15 93.12
N ALA A 20 3.74 -0.49 93.51
CA ALA A 20 4.57 -0.91 94.66
C ALA A 20 5.53 0.21 95.10
N LEU A 21 5.18 1.00 96.14
CA LEU A 21 6.11 1.91 96.80
C LEU A 21 5.69 2.11 98.27
N VAL A 22 6.56 1.74 99.22
CA VAL A 22 6.30 1.84 100.67
C VAL A 22 7.59 2.25 101.38
N LEU A 23 7.61 3.49 101.90
CA LEU A 23 8.56 4.08 102.87
C LEU A 23 10.07 3.76 102.65
N ASN A 24 10.92 4.73 102.35
CA ASN A 24 11.16 5.90 103.19
C ASN A 24 11.86 7.04 102.44
N GLY A 25 11.54 8.29 102.81
CA GLY A 25 12.47 9.43 102.79
C GLY A 25 12.75 10.11 101.45
N ILE A 26 12.64 11.44 101.44
CA ILE A 26 13.12 12.35 100.38
C ILE A 26 12.43 12.12 99.02
N ILE A 27 11.28 12.77 98.83
CA ILE A 27 10.89 13.20 97.48
C ILE A 27 11.83 14.35 97.11
N ALA A 28 12.87 14.05 96.36
CA ALA A 28 13.47 15.07 95.52
C ALA A 28 12.45 15.37 94.41
N ILE A 29 11.83 16.55 94.45
CA ILE A 29 11.05 17.04 93.31
C ILE A 29 12.08 17.43 92.26
N GLY A 30 12.52 16.44 91.47
CA GLY A 30 13.33 16.66 90.30
C GLY A 30 12.49 17.43 89.30
N SER A 31 12.72 18.74 89.21
CA SER A 31 12.21 19.58 88.13
C SER A 31 12.52 18.89 86.80
N ALA A 32 11.46 18.57 86.07
CA ALA A 32 11.57 17.98 84.75
C ALA A 32 11.71 19.11 83.74
N ALA A 33 12.86 19.19 83.05
CA ALA A 33 13.00 20.08 81.91
C ALA A 33 11.91 19.78 80.85
N PRO A 34 11.42 20.78 80.11
CA PRO A 34 10.40 20.57 79.09
C PRO A 34 10.80 19.49 78.07
N THR A 35 9.92 18.52 77.84
CA THR A 35 10.08 17.56 76.75
C THR A 35 9.62 18.21 75.45
N LEU A 36 10.46 18.15 74.42
CA LEU A 36 10.18 18.71 73.11
C LEU A 36 9.19 17.81 72.35
N ILE A 37 8.16 18.39 71.74
CA ILE A 37 7.10 17.65 71.03
C ILE A 37 7.18 17.84 69.53
N TYR A 38 7.34 19.09 69.06
CA TYR A 38 7.41 19.43 67.64
C TYR A 38 8.17 20.75 67.43
N PRO A 39 9.07 20.89 66.44
CA PRO A 39 9.54 19.85 65.52
C PRO A 39 10.25 18.71 66.27
N SER A 40 9.99 17.47 65.85
CA SER A 40 10.55 16.28 66.47
C SER A 40 12.06 16.19 66.22
N ALA A 41 12.77 15.43 67.05
CA ALA A 41 14.19 15.17 66.82
C ALA A 41 14.40 14.42 65.48
N ASP A 42 15.33 14.94 64.68
CA ASP A 42 15.67 14.49 63.33
C ASP A 42 14.50 14.57 62.31
N GLU A 43 13.50 15.43 62.56
CA GLU A 43 12.36 15.61 61.65
C GLU A 43 12.71 16.44 60.41
N TYR A 44 12.13 16.05 59.27
CA TYR A 44 12.21 16.74 57.98
C TYR A 44 10.88 17.47 57.77
N VAL A 45 10.93 18.80 57.65
CA VAL A 45 9.76 19.68 57.66
C VAL A 45 9.72 20.52 56.39
N THR A 46 8.67 20.39 55.58
CA THR A 46 8.36 21.36 54.53
C THR A 46 7.76 22.64 55.13
N LEU A 47 8.07 23.79 54.55
CA LEU A 47 7.55 25.09 54.98
C LEU A 47 6.56 25.65 53.96
N ASP A 48 5.43 26.17 54.44
CA ASP A 48 4.52 26.95 53.61
C ASP A 48 5.09 28.35 53.28
N ALA A 49 4.39 29.10 52.42
CA ALA A 49 4.79 30.44 52.00
C ALA A 49 4.89 31.48 53.14
N SER A 50 4.45 31.18 54.37
CA SER A 50 4.65 32.04 55.55
C SER A 50 6.03 31.83 56.20
N ASN A 51 6.71 30.71 55.91
CA ASN A 51 7.97 30.28 56.53
C ASN A 51 7.93 30.27 58.08
N SER A 52 6.74 30.08 58.67
CA SER A 52 6.49 30.24 60.11
C SER A 52 6.20 28.91 60.79
N LEU A 53 7.22 28.34 61.44
CA LEU A 53 7.13 27.02 62.06
C LEU A 53 6.66 27.12 63.53
N THR A 54 5.77 26.20 63.92
CA THR A 54 5.30 26.07 65.31
C THR A 54 6.28 25.23 66.12
N PHE A 55 6.63 25.69 67.32
CA PHE A 55 7.40 24.95 68.31
C PHE A 55 6.48 24.61 69.48
N ASN A 56 6.46 23.35 69.92
CA ASN A 56 5.56 22.82 70.95
C ASN A 56 6.33 21.93 71.95
N TRP A 57 6.09 22.11 73.25
CA TRP A 57 6.73 21.33 74.32
C TRP A 57 5.74 20.95 75.43
N THR A 58 6.13 20.05 76.33
CA THR A 58 5.28 19.66 77.47
C THR A 58 5.22 20.75 78.53
N GLN A 59 4.05 20.91 79.16
CA GLN A 59 3.92 21.70 80.39
C GLN A 59 4.76 21.09 81.52
N VAL A 60 5.45 21.95 82.27
CA VAL A 60 6.17 21.61 83.52
C VAL A 60 5.34 22.11 84.71
N ASP A 61 5.24 21.30 85.76
CA ASP A 61 4.45 21.66 86.95
C ASP A 61 5.12 22.82 87.72
N GLY A 62 4.31 23.73 88.26
CA GLY A 62 4.78 24.97 88.89
C GLY A 62 5.44 26.01 87.95
N ALA A 63 5.60 25.71 86.65
CA ALA A 63 6.19 26.64 85.69
C ALA A 63 5.21 27.76 85.31
N THR A 64 5.68 29.00 85.35
CA THR A 64 4.87 30.19 84.98
C THR A 64 5.25 30.77 83.62
N ASN A 65 6.46 30.50 83.14
CA ASN A 65 6.98 30.93 81.85
C ASN A 65 7.92 29.84 81.30
N TYR A 66 8.15 29.89 79.98
CA TYR A 66 9.12 29.07 79.25
C TYR A 66 10.02 29.98 78.43
N HIS A 67 11.28 29.58 78.26
CA HIS A 67 12.29 30.27 77.45
C HIS A 67 12.66 29.36 76.29
N LEU A 68 12.28 29.74 75.07
CA LEU A 68 12.59 29.03 73.84
C LEU A 68 13.84 29.64 73.19
N GLU A 69 14.83 28.79 72.95
CA GLU A 69 16.01 29.09 72.15
C GLU A 69 15.99 28.26 70.86
N VAL A 70 16.14 28.91 69.70
CA VAL A 70 16.30 28.27 68.38
C VAL A 70 17.57 28.83 67.75
N SER A 71 18.43 27.97 67.19
CA SER A 71 19.76 28.30 66.67
C SER A 71 20.06 27.54 65.38
N ARG A 72 20.99 28.10 64.58
CA ARG A 72 21.66 27.41 63.47
C ARG A 72 22.80 26.47 63.93
N TYR A 73 23.16 26.51 65.22
CA TYR A 73 24.36 25.87 65.74
C TYR A 73 24.05 25.08 67.02
N PRO A 74 24.61 23.86 67.20
CA PRO A 74 24.27 22.96 68.32
C PRO A 74 24.82 23.44 69.68
N ASP A 75 25.72 24.42 69.68
CA ASP A 75 26.27 25.10 70.86
C ASP A 75 25.47 26.36 71.26
N PHE A 76 24.49 26.76 70.46
CA PHE A 76 23.61 27.92 70.66
C PHE A 76 24.36 29.27 70.73
N HIS A 77 25.57 29.39 70.19
CA HIS A 77 26.37 30.63 70.27
C HIS A 77 25.75 31.82 69.49
N THR A 78 24.89 31.54 68.50
CA THR A 78 24.08 32.53 67.78
C THR A 78 22.63 32.04 67.73
N LEU A 79 21.68 32.82 68.23
CA LEU A 79 20.26 32.44 68.27
C LEU A 79 19.46 33.06 67.11
N THR A 80 18.79 32.21 66.34
CA THR A 80 17.73 32.59 65.39
C THR A 80 16.50 33.11 66.14
N ARG A 81 16.20 32.51 67.31
CA ARG A 81 15.16 32.98 68.21
C ARG A 81 15.56 32.78 69.66
N ASP A 82 15.24 33.80 70.46
CA ASP A 82 15.36 33.85 71.91
C ASP A 82 14.07 34.49 72.43
N ARG A 83 13.17 33.73 73.07
CA ARG A 83 11.87 34.26 73.52
C ARG A 83 11.37 33.60 74.80
N THR A 84 10.96 34.45 75.75
CA THR A 84 10.12 34.05 76.89
C THR A 84 8.63 34.06 76.48
N THR A 85 7.87 33.05 76.90
CA THR A 85 6.42 32.93 76.67
C THR A 85 5.74 32.25 77.86
N THR A 86 4.46 32.57 78.12
CA THR A 86 3.63 31.84 79.11
C THR A 86 3.05 30.53 78.55
N ASN A 87 3.07 30.37 77.23
CA ASN A 87 2.47 29.23 76.53
C ASN A 87 3.47 28.09 76.42
N THR A 88 2.97 26.86 76.25
CA THR A 88 3.77 25.68 75.90
C THR A 88 4.08 25.57 74.40
N TYR A 89 3.95 26.69 73.68
CA TYR A 89 4.22 26.79 72.24
C TYR A 89 4.64 28.20 71.83
N TYR A 90 5.29 28.33 70.67
CA TYR A 90 5.65 29.61 70.05
C TYR A 90 5.88 29.47 68.52
N TYR A 91 5.70 30.55 67.76
CA TYR A 91 5.93 30.58 66.30
C TYR A 91 7.26 31.25 65.93
N VAL A 92 8.06 30.58 65.12
CA VAL A 92 9.38 31.07 64.70
C VAL A 92 9.47 31.06 63.18
N ALA A 93 9.77 32.23 62.61
CA ALA A 93 10.14 32.33 61.21
C ALA A 93 11.50 31.62 61.00
N VAL A 94 11.54 30.68 60.07
CA VAL A 94 12.68 29.82 59.76
C VAL A 94 12.94 29.83 58.26
N GLU A 95 14.20 29.73 57.87
CA GLU A 95 14.64 29.69 56.47
C GLU A 95 14.45 28.26 55.92
N GLN A 96 14.21 28.12 54.61
CA GLN A 96 14.11 26.83 53.92
C GLN A 96 15.49 26.22 53.64
N ASN A 97 15.53 24.91 53.40
CA ASN A 97 16.74 24.13 53.05
C ASN A 97 17.83 24.22 54.14
N ALA A 98 17.43 24.04 55.41
CA ALA A 98 18.14 24.60 56.57
C ALA A 98 18.03 23.76 57.86
N THR A 99 19.16 23.40 58.47
CA THR A 99 19.24 22.69 59.77
C THR A 99 19.12 23.62 60.97
N TYR A 100 18.23 23.31 61.91
CA TYR A 100 18.02 24.07 63.15
C TYR A 100 18.12 23.20 64.40
N TYR A 101 18.62 23.81 65.48
CA TYR A 101 18.69 23.23 66.82
C TYR A 101 17.82 24.05 67.76
N TRP A 102 17.07 23.40 68.66
CA TRP A 102 16.18 24.11 69.57
C TRP A 102 16.07 23.45 70.94
N ARG A 103 15.93 24.26 71.99
CA ARG A 103 15.78 23.81 73.38
C ARG A 103 14.87 24.75 74.17
N VAL A 104 14.32 24.27 75.29
CA VAL A 104 13.40 25.04 76.12
C VAL A 104 13.74 24.91 77.60
N SER A 105 13.77 26.03 78.31
CA SER A 105 13.89 26.12 79.78
C SER A 105 12.53 26.48 80.41
N ALA A 106 12.30 26.12 81.67
CA ALA A 106 11.09 26.49 82.42
C ALA A 106 11.42 27.44 83.58
N TYR A 107 10.52 28.37 83.89
CA TYR A 107 10.67 29.31 85.02
C TYR A 107 9.78 28.87 86.19
N VAL A 108 10.41 28.30 87.23
CA VAL A 108 9.76 27.59 88.33
C VAL A 108 10.25 28.18 89.66
N ASN A 109 9.33 28.41 90.60
CA ASN A 109 9.60 28.89 91.97
C ASN A 109 10.41 30.21 92.13
N GLY A 110 10.78 30.90 91.04
CA GLY A 110 11.54 32.16 91.05
C GLY A 110 12.83 32.14 90.23
N ASP A 111 13.26 30.97 89.74
CA ASP A 111 14.50 30.79 88.96
C ASP A 111 14.23 30.08 87.62
N TRP A 112 15.19 30.19 86.70
CA TRP A 112 15.18 29.41 85.46
C TRP A 112 15.83 28.06 85.68
N GLU A 113 15.09 27.00 85.34
CA GLU A 113 15.56 25.62 85.31
C GLU A 113 16.55 25.41 84.15
N ASN A 114 17.33 24.33 84.19
CA ASN A 114 18.20 23.98 83.07
C ASN A 114 17.38 23.74 81.78
N PRO A 115 17.90 24.14 80.61
CA PRO A 115 17.24 23.84 79.34
C PRO A 115 17.12 22.33 79.13
N SER A 116 16.13 21.95 78.32
CA SER A 116 16.04 20.61 77.74
C SER A 116 17.33 20.24 76.99
N ASN A 117 17.55 18.94 76.77
CA ASN A 117 18.37 18.52 75.63
C ASN A 117 17.80 19.15 74.36
N TYR A 118 18.66 19.55 73.42
CA TYR A 118 18.17 20.14 72.17
C TYR A 118 17.57 19.09 71.25
N GLY A 119 16.52 19.47 70.52
CA GLY A 119 16.09 18.80 69.30
C GLY A 119 16.83 19.39 68.11
N VAL A 120 17.09 18.57 67.10
CA VAL A 120 17.53 19.01 65.76
C VAL A 120 16.40 18.72 64.77
N PHE A 121 16.19 19.59 63.80
CA PHE A 121 15.28 19.35 62.67
C PHE A 121 15.81 20.03 61.40
N TYR A 122 15.24 19.65 60.26
CA TYR A 122 15.68 20.06 58.93
C TYR A 122 14.49 20.64 58.17
N THR A 123 14.64 21.85 57.64
CA THR A 123 13.65 22.48 56.78
C THR A 123 13.96 22.22 55.32
N PHE A 124 12.93 22.06 54.49
CA PHE A 124 13.03 21.93 53.04
C PHE A 124 11.98 22.77 52.33
N GLU A 125 12.32 23.15 51.11
CA GLU A 125 11.42 23.70 50.11
C GLU A 125 10.50 22.57 49.59
N GLU A 126 9.22 22.86 49.41
CA GLU A 126 8.29 21.95 48.74
C GLU A 126 8.51 22.08 47.22
N PRO A 127 8.75 20.98 46.47
CA PRO A 127 9.05 21.07 45.05
C PRO A 127 7.82 21.58 44.27
N GLU A 128 8.05 22.52 43.34
CA GLU A 128 7.01 23.01 42.44
C GLU A 128 6.31 21.84 41.70
N PRO A 129 4.97 21.86 41.54
CA PRO A 129 4.26 20.82 40.81
C PRO A 129 4.76 20.70 39.37
N PRO A 130 4.92 19.47 38.82
CA PRO A 130 5.33 19.31 37.43
C PRO A 130 4.26 19.84 36.49
N ALA A 131 4.66 20.64 35.50
CA ALA A 131 3.76 21.07 34.44
C ALA A 131 3.17 19.86 33.67
N PRO A 132 1.94 19.94 33.14
CA PRO A 132 1.34 18.84 32.39
C PRO A 132 2.17 18.43 31.16
N THR A 133 2.44 17.14 31.01
CA THR A 133 2.99 16.57 29.78
C THR A 133 1.88 16.41 28.76
N LEU A 134 2.12 16.89 27.54
CA LEU A 134 1.20 16.77 26.41
C LEU A 134 1.23 15.34 25.87
N ILE A 135 0.06 14.74 25.61
CA ILE A 135 -0.06 13.34 25.14
C ILE A 135 -0.55 13.30 23.68
N TYR A 136 -1.58 14.07 23.35
CA TYR A 136 -2.17 14.09 22.01
C TYR A 136 -2.88 15.44 21.74
N PRO A 137 -2.73 16.07 20.56
CA PRO A 137 -1.84 15.70 19.47
C PRO A 137 -0.36 15.71 19.88
N SER A 138 0.41 14.74 19.38
CA SER A 138 1.82 14.58 19.69
C SER A 138 2.65 15.70 19.06
N ALA A 139 3.89 15.89 19.54
CA ALA A 139 4.79 16.87 18.95
C ALA A 139 5.17 16.47 17.51
N ASP A 140 5.02 17.44 16.60
CA ASP A 140 5.22 17.32 15.16
C ASP A 140 4.30 16.28 14.45
N GLU A 141 3.17 15.92 15.07
CA GLU A 141 2.19 14.97 14.51
C GLU A 141 1.41 15.55 13.32
N TYR A 142 1.15 14.71 12.33
CA TYR A 142 0.31 14.98 11.16
C TYR A 142 -1.05 14.35 11.41
N VAL A 143 -2.10 15.16 11.55
CA VAL A 143 -3.42 14.75 12.04
C VAL A 143 -4.49 15.01 10.99
N THR A 144 -5.07 13.93 10.46
CA THR A 144 -6.25 13.98 9.60
C THR A 144 -7.49 14.40 10.39
N LEU A 145 -8.35 15.24 9.81
CA LEU A 145 -9.59 15.70 10.44
C LEU A 145 -10.84 15.19 9.71
N ASP A 146 -11.71 14.53 10.47
CA ASP A 146 -13.06 14.15 10.02
C ASP A 146 -13.96 15.37 9.71
N ALA A 147 -15.12 15.11 9.11
CA ALA A 147 -16.10 16.14 8.77
C ALA A 147 -16.62 16.98 9.96
N SER A 148 -16.43 16.54 11.21
CA SER A 148 -16.78 17.32 12.41
C SER A 148 -15.74 18.39 12.75
N ASN A 149 -14.52 18.28 12.21
CA ASN A 149 -13.38 19.16 12.47
C ASN A 149 -13.02 19.31 13.96
N SER A 150 -13.40 18.34 14.81
CA SER A 150 -13.37 18.43 16.28
C SER A 150 -12.29 17.56 16.91
N LEU A 151 -11.06 18.07 16.94
CA LEU A 151 -9.90 17.35 17.48
C LEU A 151 -9.91 17.25 19.02
N THR A 152 -9.45 16.10 19.53
CA THR A 152 -9.26 15.86 20.97
C THR A 152 -7.87 16.29 21.41
N PHE A 153 -7.77 16.93 22.57
CA PHE A 153 -6.51 17.30 23.23
C PHE A 153 -6.43 16.56 24.57
N ASN A 154 -5.32 15.87 24.85
CA ASN A 154 -5.10 15.01 26.01
C ASN A 154 -3.74 15.28 26.68
N TRP A 155 -3.69 15.36 28.01
CA TRP A 155 -2.45 15.60 28.77
C TRP A 155 -2.39 14.76 30.06
N THR A 156 -1.24 14.73 30.74
CA THR A 156 -1.08 13.99 32.00
C THR A 156 -1.76 14.69 33.18
N GLN A 157 -2.31 13.91 34.11
CA GLN A 157 -2.75 14.43 35.40
C GLN A 157 -1.55 14.92 36.23
N VAL A 158 -1.68 16.10 36.84
CA VAL A 158 -0.76 16.64 37.86
C VAL A 158 -1.38 16.39 39.25
N ASP A 159 -0.57 16.02 40.24
CA ASP A 159 -1.08 15.79 41.60
C ASP A 159 -1.48 17.10 42.28
N GLY A 160 -2.49 17.05 43.15
CA GLY A 160 -3.11 18.23 43.77
C GLY A 160 -3.87 19.17 42.81
N ALA A 161 -3.75 19.00 41.49
CA ALA A 161 -4.42 19.86 40.50
C ALA A 161 -5.93 19.64 40.49
N THR A 162 -6.69 20.75 40.54
CA THR A 162 -8.17 20.72 40.51
C THR A 162 -8.77 21.12 39.17
N ASN A 163 -8.01 21.88 38.38
CA ASN A 163 -8.39 22.36 37.04
C ASN A 163 -7.13 22.41 36.15
N TYR A 164 -7.36 22.43 34.84
CA TYR A 164 -6.38 22.65 33.80
C TYR A 164 -6.83 23.78 32.88
N HIS A 165 -5.89 24.53 32.32
CA HIS A 165 -6.11 25.60 31.36
C HIS A 165 -5.43 25.24 30.06
N LEU A 166 -6.23 24.98 29.02
CA LEU A 166 -5.77 24.65 27.67
C LEU A 166 -5.78 25.91 26.80
N GLU A 167 -4.62 26.20 26.21
CA GLU A 167 -4.44 27.22 25.18
C GLU A 167 -4.05 26.54 23.86
N VAL A 168 -4.75 26.89 22.77
CA VAL A 168 -4.44 26.46 21.39
C VAL A 168 -4.36 27.71 20.51
N SER A 169 -3.33 27.81 19.68
CA SER A 169 -3.00 28.98 18.86
C SER A 169 -2.55 28.61 17.45
N ARG A 170 -2.67 29.56 16.52
CA ARG A 170 -2.01 29.53 15.20
C ARG A 170 -0.55 30.00 15.23
N TYR A 171 -0.06 30.47 16.38
CA TYR A 171 1.22 31.15 16.52
C TYR A 171 1.99 30.65 17.75
N PRO A 172 3.32 30.42 17.66
CA PRO A 172 4.11 29.83 18.75
C PRO A 172 4.33 30.78 19.95
N ASP A 173 4.02 32.08 19.78
CA ASP A 173 4.03 33.10 20.83
C ASP A 173 2.67 33.25 21.54
N PHE A 174 1.64 32.53 21.09
CA PHE A 174 0.28 32.53 21.65
C PHE A 174 -0.42 33.90 21.65
N HIS A 175 0.02 34.87 20.82
CA HIS A 175 -0.55 36.22 20.82
C HIS A 175 -2.02 36.30 20.35
N THR A 176 -2.49 35.27 19.63
CA THR A 176 -3.89 35.06 19.26
C THR A 176 -4.27 33.62 19.54
N LEU A 177 -5.32 33.38 20.34
CA LEU A 177 -5.76 32.02 20.71
C LEU A 177 -6.94 31.56 19.85
N THR A 178 -6.80 30.41 19.21
CA THR A 178 -7.90 29.62 18.63
C THR A 178 -8.80 29.07 19.73
N ARG A 179 -8.20 28.67 20.86
CA ARG A 179 -8.90 28.14 22.03
C ARG A 179 -8.21 28.59 23.32
N ASP A 180 -9.05 28.89 24.30
CA ASP A 180 -8.69 29.32 25.65
C ASP A 180 -9.77 28.74 26.57
N ARG A 181 -9.49 27.65 27.31
CA ARG A 181 -10.52 26.93 28.09
C ARG A 181 -9.98 26.32 29.38
N THR A 182 -10.70 26.55 30.47
CA THR A 182 -10.53 25.82 31.73
C THR A 182 -11.38 24.56 31.75
N THR A 183 -10.85 23.45 32.27
CA THR A 183 -11.53 22.15 32.42
C THR A 183 -11.06 21.42 33.67
N THR A 184 -11.91 20.58 34.27
CA THR A 184 -11.52 19.66 35.37
C THR A 184 -10.93 18.35 34.86
N ASN A 185 -11.09 18.06 33.56
CA ASN A 185 -10.62 16.84 32.94
C ASN A 185 -9.18 17.00 32.42
N THR A 186 -8.47 15.89 32.24
CA THR A 186 -7.17 15.85 31.54
C THR A 186 -7.31 15.81 30.00
N TYR A 187 -8.47 16.22 29.49
CA TYR A 187 -8.76 16.28 28.07
C TYR A 187 -9.79 17.38 27.72
N TYR A 188 -9.83 17.80 26.46
CA TYR A 188 -10.83 18.73 25.93
C TYR A 188 -10.97 18.64 24.40
N TYR A 189 -12.12 19.00 23.84
CA TYR A 189 -12.40 18.99 22.40
C TYR A 189 -12.36 20.40 21.78
N VAL A 190 -11.66 20.55 20.66
CA VAL A 190 -11.42 21.83 20.00
C VAL A 190 -11.71 21.72 18.51
N ALA A 191 -12.62 22.57 18.02
CA ALA A 191 -12.79 22.76 16.58
C ALA A 191 -11.53 23.41 15.99
N VAL A 192 -10.96 22.79 14.97
CA VAL A 192 -9.73 23.17 14.27
C VAL A 192 -9.98 23.16 12.77
N GLU A 193 -9.20 23.94 12.03
CA GLU A 193 -9.27 24.07 10.57
C GLU A 193 -8.34 23.03 9.92
N GLN A 194 -8.71 22.50 8.75
CA GLN A 194 -7.88 21.60 7.93
C GLN A 194 -6.70 22.33 7.27
N ASN A 195 -5.67 21.57 6.90
CA ASN A 195 -4.46 22.03 6.20
C ASN A 195 -3.68 23.13 6.96
N ALA A 196 -3.43 22.92 8.26
CA ALA A 196 -3.20 24.01 9.19
C ALA A 196 -2.26 23.67 10.40
N THR A 197 -1.15 24.41 10.57
CA THR A 197 -0.26 24.28 11.75
C THR A 197 -0.82 24.91 13.03
N TYR A 198 -0.88 24.15 14.12
CA TYR A 198 -1.31 24.60 15.43
C TYR A 198 -0.24 24.41 16.52
N TYR A 199 -0.26 25.29 17.50
CA TYR A 199 0.56 25.24 18.71
C TYR A 199 -0.34 25.16 19.93
N TRP A 200 -0.01 24.32 20.92
CA TRP A 200 -0.86 24.17 22.11
C TRP A 200 -0.06 23.89 23.38
N ARG A 201 -0.57 24.35 24.52
CA ARG A 201 0.05 24.19 25.85
C ARG A 201 -1.00 24.10 26.96
N VAL A 202 -0.62 23.59 28.12
CA VAL A 202 -1.54 23.41 29.26
C VAL A 202 -0.89 23.85 30.58
N SER A 203 -1.61 24.65 31.37
CA SER A 203 -1.31 24.92 32.79
C SER A 203 -2.18 24.07 33.72
N ALA A 204 -1.71 23.80 34.94
CA ALA A 204 -2.47 23.19 36.02
C ALA A 204 -2.80 24.21 37.12
N TYR A 205 -3.92 24.06 37.82
CA TYR A 205 -4.30 24.89 38.98
C TYR A 205 -4.15 24.08 40.27
N VAL A 206 -3.10 24.39 41.02
CA VAL A 206 -2.65 23.66 42.22
C VAL A 206 -2.56 24.65 43.40
N ASN A 207 -2.92 24.19 44.60
CA ASN A 207 -2.81 24.93 45.87
C ASN A 207 -3.46 26.32 46.00
N GLY A 208 -4.04 26.88 44.93
CA GLY A 208 -4.71 28.19 44.91
C GLY A 208 -4.28 29.12 43.76
N ASP A 209 -3.29 28.73 42.96
CA ASP A 209 -2.78 29.53 41.84
C ASP A 209 -2.60 28.67 40.57
N TRP A 210 -2.30 29.32 39.44
CA TRP A 210 -1.98 28.67 38.17
C TRP A 210 -0.49 28.45 38.01
N GLU A 211 -0.09 27.20 37.77
CA GLU A 211 1.28 26.83 37.46
C GLU A 211 1.70 27.31 36.07
N ASN A 212 3.01 27.43 35.86
CA ASN A 212 3.59 27.72 34.54
C ASN A 212 3.07 26.71 33.49
N PRO A 213 2.72 27.17 32.27
CA PRO A 213 2.24 26.27 31.23
C PRO A 213 3.35 25.32 30.79
N SER A 214 2.95 24.16 30.27
CA SER A 214 3.83 23.25 29.56
C SER A 214 4.63 23.97 28.45
N ASN A 215 5.76 23.39 28.07
CA ASN A 215 6.29 23.64 26.72
C ASN A 215 5.17 23.35 25.70
N TYR A 216 5.09 24.13 24.62
CA TYR A 216 4.06 23.91 23.62
C TYR A 216 4.37 22.68 22.76
N GLY A 217 3.34 21.94 22.41
CA GLY A 217 3.36 21.01 21.28
C GLY A 217 3.02 21.76 19.99
N VAL A 218 3.63 21.37 18.88
CA VAL A 218 3.20 21.75 17.53
C VAL A 218 2.60 20.51 16.87
N PHE A 219 1.55 20.68 16.06
CA PHE A 219 1.01 19.65 15.19
C PHE A 219 0.42 20.27 13.92
N TYR A 220 0.16 19.43 12.93
CA TYR A 220 -0.25 19.82 11.59
C TYR A 220 -1.59 19.13 11.27
N THR A 221 -2.64 19.90 10.99
CA THR A 221 -3.90 19.31 10.51
C THR A 221 -3.88 19.16 9.00
N PHE A 222 -4.52 18.10 8.50
CA PHE A 222 -4.77 17.88 7.08
C PHE A 222 -6.25 17.60 6.84
N GLU A 223 -6.69 17.98 5.66
CA GLU A 223 -7.93 17.47 5.07
C GLU A 223 -7.80 15.95 4.88
N GLU A 224 -8.82 15.20 5.29
CA GLU A 224 -8.96 13.81 4.91
C GLU A 224 -9.12 13.79 3.38
N PRO A 225 -8.25 13.08 2.62
CA PRO A 225 -8.42 13.02 1.18
C PRO A 225 -9.81 12.44 0.89
N GLU A 226 -10.58 13.07 -0.01
CA GLU A 226 -11.88 12.50 -0.42
C GLU A 226 -11.66 11.03 -0.82
N PRO A 227 -12.48 10.09 -0.31
CA PRO A 227 -12.35 8.69 -0.67
C PRO A 227 -12.36 8.53 -2.20
N PRO A 228 -11.59 7.59 -2.76
CA PRO A 228 -11.55 7.41 -4.20
C PRO A 228 -12.94 7.08 -4.72
N ALA A 229 -13.53 8.01 -5.48
CA ALA A 229 -14.87 7.88 -6.05
C ALA A 229 -14.98 6.55 -6.83
N SER A 230 -16.12 5.88 -6.71
CA SER A 230 -16.31 4.50 -7.18
C SER A 230 -15.80 4.28 -8.61
N THR A 231 -14.77 3.44 -8.76
CA THR A 231 -14.23 3.06 -10.07
C THR A 231 -15.25 2.20 -10.80
N LEU A 232 -15.60 2.60 -12.02
CA LEU A 232 -16.58 1.91 -12.83
C LEU A 232 -15.90 0.72 -13.52
N ILE A 233 -16.27 -0.51 -13.13
CA ILE A 233 -15.65 -1.74 -13.63
C ILE A 233 -16.34 -2.19 -14.92
N TYR A 234 -17.67 -2.30 -14.89
CA TYR A 234 -18.45 -2.87 -15.99
C TYR A 234 -19.84 -2.22 -16.07
N PRO A 235 -20.33 -1.77 -17.24
CA PRO A 235 -19.60 -1.67 -18.51
C PRO A 235 -18.45 -0.65 -18.43
N SER A 236 -17.28 -1.08 -18.89
CA SER A 236 -16.04 -0.29 -18.95
C SER A 236 -16.14 0.86 -19.96
N ALA A 237 -15.12 1.72 -20.00
CA ALA A 237 -15.16 2.96 -20.78
C ALA A 237 -14.99 2.70 -22.28
N ASP A 238 -15.91 3.26 -23.07
CA ASP A 238 -16.08 3.04 -24.51
C ASP A 238 -16.32 1.56 -24.91
N GLU A 239 -16.76 0.71 -23.96
CA GLU A 239 -16.99 -0.72 -24.18
C GLU A 239 -18.10 -1.02 -25.19
N TYR A 240 -17.91 -2.07 -25.96
CA TYR A 240 -18.89 -2.65 -26.88
C TYR A 240 -19.53 -3.87 -26.20
N VAL A 241 -20.79 -3.71 -25.76
CA VAL A 241 -21.55 -4.70 -24.98
C VAL A 241 -22.63 -5.42 -25.81
N THR A 242 -22.48 -6.73 -25.93
CA THR A 242 -23.49 -7.67 -26.45
C THR A 242 -24.66 -7.83 -25.47
N LEU A 243 -25.92 -7.71 -25.94
CA LEU A 243 -27.10 -7.91 -25.08
C LEU A 243 -27.86 -9.21 -25.38
N ASP A 244 -27.97 -10.06 -24.35
CA ASP A 244 -28.76 -11.29 -24.37
C ASP A 244 -30.27 -11.04 -24.57
N ALA A 245 -31.03 -12.12 -24.78
CA ALA A 245 -32.48 -12.08 -24.94
C ALA A 245 -33.26 -11.52 -23.73
N SER A 246 -32.63 -11.30 -22.57
CA SER A 246 -33.23 -10.62 -21.41
C SER A 246 -33.13 -9.08 -21.48
N ASN A 247 -32.19 -8.54 -22.26
CA ASN A 247 -31.84 -7.12 -22.33
C ASN A 247 -31.51 -6.49 -20.95
N SER A 248 -31.01 -7.29 -20.00
CA SER A 248 -30.75 -6.89 -18.61
C SER A 248 -29.25 -6.90 -18.29
N LEU A 249 -28.60 -5.76 -18.49
CA LEU A 249 -27.16 -5.61 -18.29
C LEU A 249 -26.79 -5.41 -16.81
N THR A 250 -25.71 -6.05 -16.38
CA THR A 250 -25.10 -5.83 -15.06
C THR A 250 -24.27 -4.56 -15.06
N PHE A 251 -24.29 -3.81 -13.96
CA PHE A 251 -23.40 -2.68 -13.71
C PHE A 251 -22.62 -2.99 -12.43
N ASN A 252 -21.28 -2.93 -12.46
CA ASN A 252 -20.36 -3.27 -11.38
C ASN A 252 -19.35 -2.14 -11.15
N TRP A 253 -19.05 -1.82 -9.90
CA TRP A 253 -18.07 -0.80 -9.52
C TRP A 253 -17.27 -1.22 -8.28
N THR A 254 -16.14 -0.57 -8.00
CA THR A 254 -15.31 -0.90 -6.83
C THR A 254 -16.02 -0.55 -5.52
N GLN A 255 -15.67 -1.27 -4.45
CA GLN A 255 -16.09 -0.89 -3.10
C GLN A 255 -15.27 0.32 -2.64
N VAL A 256 -15.96 1.40 -2.26
CA VAL A 256 -15.37 2.54 -1.53
C VAL A 256 -15.38 2.20 -0.04
N ASP A 257 -14.29 2.46 0.68
CA ASP A 257 -14.24 2.16 2.11
C ASP A 257 -15.18 3.08 2.92
N GLY A 258 -15.71 2.57 4.03
CA GLY A 258 -16.74 3.24 4.83
C GLY A 258 -18.11 3.41 4.14
N ALA A 259 -18.24 3.12 2.84
CA ALA A 259 -19.48 3.32 2.10
C ALA A 259 -20.55 2.31 2.50
N THR A 260 -21.74 2.82 2.82
CA THR A 260 -22.88 1.99 3.25
C THR A 260 -23.94 1.80 2.16
N ASN A 261 -23.94 2.68 1.16
CA ASN A 261 -24.84 2.67 0.00
C ASN A 261 -24.12 3.27 -1.21
N TYR A 262 -24.62 2.95 -2.41
CA TYR A 262 -24.20 3.51 -3.69
C TYR A 262 -25.42 4.02 -4.45
N HIS A 263 -25.26 5.09 -5.22
CA HIS A 263 -26.28 5.67 -6.10
C HIS A 263 -25.82 5.55 -7.56
N LEU A 264 -26.48 4.66 -8.30
CA LEU A 264 -26.24 4.42 -9.72
C LEU A 264 -27.18 5.28 -10.57
N GLU A 265 -26.61 6.08 -11.46
CA GLU A 265 -27.30 6.79 -12.53
C GLU A 265 -26.89 6.23 -13.89
N VAL A 266 -27.87 5.92 -14.75
CA VAL A 266 -27.66 5.50 -16.15
C VAL A 266 -28.52 6.38 -17.05
N SER A 267 -27.95 6.92 -18.12
CA SER A 267 -28.58 7.90 -19.02
C SER A 267 -28.35 7.57 -20.50
N ARG A 268 -29.19 8.13 -21.37
CA ARG A 268 -28.99 8.21 -22.82
C ARG A 268 -28.15 9.43 -23.25
N TYR A 269 -27.76 10.29 -22.31
CA TYR A 269 -27.15 11.60 -22.57
C TYR A 269 -26.02 11.90 -21.56
N PRO A 270 -24.88 12.47 -22.00
CA PRO A 270 -23.72 12.68 -21.12
C PRO A 270 -23.90 13.80 -20.08
N ASP A 271 -24.96 14.59 -20.21
CA ASP A 271 -25.37 15.61 -19.23
C ASP A 271 -26.38 15.09 -18.19
N PHE A 272 -26.77 13.81 -18.29
CA PHE A 272 -27.69 13.10 -17.38
C PHE A 272 -29.08 13.76 -17.22
N HIS A 273 -29.49 14.65 -18.14
CA HIS A 273 -30.75 15.40 -18.02
C HIS A 273 -32.02 14.52 -18.10
N THR A 274 -31.90 13.30 -18.62
CA THR A 274 -32.94 12.26 -18.59
C THR A 274 -32.28 10.93 -18.21
N LEU A 275 -32.73 10.31 -17.12
CA LEU A 275 -32.18 9.04 -16.63
C LEU A 275 -32.98 7.83 -17.12
N THR A 276 -32.28 6.85 -17.70
CA THR A 276 -32.75 5.48 -17.93
C THR A 276 -32.90 4.75 -16.59
N ARG A 277 -31.95 4.98 -15.67
CA ARG A 277 -31.94 4.41 -14.33
C ARG A 277 -31.39 5.39 -13.30
N ASP A 278 -31.95 5.30 -12.11
CA ASP A 278 -31.68 6.10 -10.93
C ASP A 278 -31.96 5.20 -9.72
N ARG A 279 -30.93 4.64 -9.06
CA ARG A 279 -31.13 3.64 -7.98
C ARG A 279 -30.07 3.71 -6.89
N THR A 280 -30.54 3.76 -5.65
CA THR A 280 -29.74 3.44 -4.47
C THR A 280 -29.67 1.92 -4.25
N THR A 281 -28.50 1.39 -3.89
CA THR A 281 -28.24 -0.02 -3.56
C THR A 281 -27.19 -0.12 -2.46
N THR A 282 -27.19 -1.21 -1.68
CA THR A 282 -26.12 -1.53 -0.71
C THR A 282 -24.99 -2.35 -1.32
N ASN A 283 -25.18 -2.84 -2.55
CA ASN A 283 -24.22 -3.69 -3.25
C ASN A 283 -23.34 -2.82 -4.17
N THR A 284 -22.15 -3.31 -4.49
CA THR A 284 -21.26 -2.81 -5.55
C THR A 284 -21.70 -3.16 -6.98
N TYR A 285 -22.95 -3.61 -7.14
CA TYR A 285 -23.52 -3.95 -8.43
C TYR A 285 -25.04 -3.72 -8.50
N TYR A 286 -25.56 -3.59 -9.72
CA TYR A 286 -27.00 -3.50 -9.99
C TYR A 286 -27.37 -3.87 -11.44
N TYR A 287 -28.52 -4.52 -11.66
CA TYR A 287 -29.01 -4.90 -13.00
C TYR A 287 -29.95 -3.86 -13.60
N VAL A 288 -29.71 -3.44 -14.85
CA VAL A 288 -30.47 -2.42 -15.56
C VAL A 288 -30.95 -2.94 -16.91
N ALA A 289 -32.25 -2.86 -17.15
CA ALA A 289 -32.81 -3.10 -18.48
C ALA A 289 -32.39 -1.97 -19.43
N VAL A 290 -31.78 -2.35 -20.56
CA VAL A 290 -31.22 -1.46 -21.58
C VAL A 290 -31.76 -1.83 -22.96
N GLU A 291 -31.70 -0.89 -23.91
CA GLU A 291 -32.14 -1.07 -25.30
C GLU A 291 -30.92 -1.41 -26.18
N GLN A 292 -31.09 -2.27 -27.18
CA GLN A 292 -30.05 -2.66 -28.14
C GLN A 292 -29.70 -1.54 -29.12
N ASN A 293 -28.47 -1.61 -29.68
CA ASN A 293 -27.96 -0.72 -30.72
C ASN A 293 -27.88 0.77 -30.28
N ALA A 294 -27.40 1.01 -29.05
CA ALA A 294 -27.68 2.26 -28.34
C ALA A 294 -26.62 2.67 -27.28
N THR A 295 -25.92 3.80 -27.50
CA THR A 295 -24.94 4.41 -26.55
C THR A 295 -25.52 4.87 -25.20
N TYR A 296 -25.00 4.36 -24.09
CA TYR A 296 -25.37 4.74 -22.72
C TYR A 296 -24.22 5.46 -22.01
N TYR A 297 -24.57 6.29 -21.03
CA TYR A 297 -23.64 6.94 -20.09
C TYR A 297 -24.03 6.57 -18.67
N TRP A 298 -23.07 6.24 -17.80
CA TRP A 298 -23.39 5.86 -16.42
C TRP A 298 -22.31 6.29 -15.41
N ARG A 299 -22.73 6.51 -14.17
CA ARG A 299 -21.87 6.95 -13.06
C ARG A 299 -22.41 6.48 -11.72
N VAL A 300 -21.55 6.48 -10.70
CA VAL A 300 -21.88 6.04 -9.34
C VAL A 300 -21.39 7.07 -8.32
N SER A 301 -22.18 7.32 -7.28
CA SER A 301 -21.77 8.05 -6.08
C SER A 301 -21.81 7.11 -4.87
N ALA A 302 -20.87 7.19 -3.94
CA ALA A 302 -20.94 6.44 -2.68
C ALA A 302 -21.55 7.28 -1.54
N TYR A 303 -22.08 6.61 -0.50
CA TYR A 303 -22.59 7.25 0.71
C TYR A 303 -21.71 6.89 1.92
N VAL A 304 -20.77 7.80 2.20
CA VAL A 304 -19.72 7.69 3.22
C VAL A 304 -19.93 8.75 4.30
N ASN A 305 -19.66 8.40 5.56
CA ASN A 305 -19.68 9.29 6.74
C ASN A 305 -20.98 10.10 7.01
N GLY A 306 -22.05 9.93 6.23
CA GLY A 306 -23.36 10.55 6.43
C GLY A 306 -23.86 11.43 5.28
N ASP A 307 -23.07 11.61 4.22
CA ASP A 307 -23.46 12.35 3.01
C ASP A 307 -23.12 11.55 1.73
N TRP A 308 -23.63 12.03 0.59
CA TRP A 308 -23.27 11.48 -0.72
C TRP A 308 -22.01 12.18 -1.25
N GLU A 309 -21.08 11.40 -1.77
CA GLU A 309 -19.93 11.89 -2.53
C GLU A 309 -20.36 12.54 -3.85
N ASN A 310 -19.42 13.23 -4.50
CA ASN A 310 -19.60 13.62 -5.90
C ASN A 310 -19.74 12.35 -6.77
N PRO A 311 -20.62 12.33 -7.78
CA PRO A 311 -20.67 11.21 -8.72
C PRO A 311 -19.32 11.03 -9.42
N SER A 312 -18.95 9.77 -9.68
CA SER A 312 -17.79 9.39 -10.47
C SER A 312 -17.79 10.12 -11.83
N ASN A 313 -16.60 10.20 -12.45
CA ASN A 313 -16.56 10.36 -13.91
C ASN A 313 -17.46 9.31 -14.56
N TYR A 314 -18.21 9.69 -15.59
CA TYR A 314 -19.09 8.74 -16.26
C TYR A 314 -18.28 7.80 -17.16
N SER A 315 -18.66 6.53 -17.20
CA SER A 315 -18.33 5.62 -18.29
C SER A 315 -19.37 5.80 -19.40
N VAL A 316 -18.95 5.63 -20.65
CA VAL A 316 -19.79 5.53 -21.84
C VAL A 316 -19.64 4.11 -22.39
N PHE A 317 -20.72 3.49 -22.87
CA PHE A 317 -20.65 2.19 -23.52
C PHE A 317 -21.71 2.06 -24.62
N TYR A 318 -21.50 1.10 -25.51
CA TYR A 318 -22.29 0.88 -26.73
C TYR A 318 -22.94 -0.49 -26.65
N THR A 319 -24.27 -0.53 -26.53
CA THR A 319 -25.01 -1.78 -26.68
C THR A 319 -25.22 -2.12 -28.14
N PHE A 320 -25.23 -3.41 -28.46
CA PHE A 320 -25.76 -3.93 -29.73
C PHE A 320 -26.71 -5.09 -29.46
N GLU A 321 -27.46 -5.45 -30.49
CA GLU A 321 -28.14 -6.73 -30.57
C GLU A 321 -27.06 -7.82 -30.63
N GLU A 322 -27.09 -8.80 -29.69
CA GLU A 322 -26.42 -10.09 -29.91
C GLU A 322 -26.76 -10.57 -31.33
N PRO A 323 -25.80 -11.02 -32.16
CA PRO A 323 -26.09 -11.52 -33.52
C PRO A 323 -27.12 -12.64 -33.41
N GLY A 324 -28.38 -12.29 -33.73
CA GLY A 324 -29.48 -12.82 -32.94
C GLY A 324 -29.64 -14.32 -33.01
N THR A 325 -30.08 -14.91 -31.88
CA THR A 325 -30.48 -16.33 -31.71
C THR A 325 -31.53 -16.89 -32.71
N GLY A 326 -31.84 -16.18 -33.80
CA GLY A 326 -32.45 -16.67 -35.03
C GLY A 326 -31.54 -17.66 -35.80
N ASN A 327 -31.24 -18.80 -35.19
CA ASN A 327 -30.43 -19.91 -35.72
C ASN A 327 -28.96 -19.55 -36.04
N LEU A 328 -28.17 -19.25 -35.00
CA LEU A 328 -26.70 -19.36 -35.09
C LEU A 328 -26.33 -20.74 -35.65
N THR A 329 -25.42 -20.77 -36.62
CA THR A 329 -25.09 -22.02 -37.33
C THR A 329 -24.11 -22.82 -36.48
N TYR A 330 -24.58 -23.89 -35.82
CA TYR A 330 -23.74 -24.80 -35.04
C TYR A 330 -23.31 -26.00 -35.89
N LEU A 331 -22.01 -26.13 -36.16
CA LEU A 331 -21.42 -27.22 -36.94
C LEU A 331 -20.41 -28.00 -36.09
N THR A 332 -20.56 -29.31 -36.03
CA THR A 332 -19.59 -30.23 -35.42
C THR A 332 -18.63 -30.78 -36.47
N ILE A 333 -17.36 -30.86 -36.13
CA ILE A 333 -16.29 -31.46 -36.92
C ILE A 333 -15.64 -32.52 -36.03
N GLY A 334 -15.32 -33.68 -36.59
CA GLY A 334 -14.75 -34.77 -35.81
C GLY A 334 -14.98 -36.15 -36.45
N PRO A 335 -14.88 -37.22 -35.67
CA PRO A 335 -15.15 -38.58 -36.14
C PRO A 335 -16.57 -38.80 -36.67
N SER A 336 -16.78 -39.95 -37.33
CA SER A 336 -18.04 -40.38 -37.94
C SER A 336 -19.26 -40.18 -37.04
N GLY A 337 -20.08 -39.18 -37.39
CA GLY A 337 -21.23 -38.71 -36.60
C GLY A 337 -21.38 -37.19 -36.60
N CYS A 338 -20.26 -36.47 -36.75
CA CYS A 338 -20.21 -35.01 -36.85
C CYS A 338 -20.74 -34.48 -38.20
N ASN A 339 -21.03 -33.18 -38.30
CA ASN A 339 -21.48 -32.54 -39.54
C ASN A 339 -20.42 -32.64 -40.66
N TYR A 340 -19.15 -32.51 -40.30
CA TYR A 340 -17.99 -32.75 -41.17
C TYR A 340 -17.16 -33.88 -40.55
N THR A 341 -16.85 -34.90 -41.33
CA THR A 341 -16.07 -36.06 -40.86
C THR A 341 -14.61 -35.92 -41.25
N VAL A 342 -13.74 -35.93 -40.24
CA VAL A 342 -12.27 -36.00 -40.36
C VAL A 342 -11.78 -37.43 -40.10
N ASP A 343 -10.54 -37.71 -40.49
CA ASP A 343 -9.86 -39.00 -40.26
C ASP A 343 -8.43 -38.91 -39.70
N GLY A 344 -7.91 -37.70 -39.42
CA GLY A 344 -6.59 -37.51 -38.78
C GLY A 344 -5.46 -37.22 -39.77
N ASP A 345 -5.77 -36.66 -40.94
CA ASP A 345 -4.84 -36.41 -42.05
C ASP A 345 -5.40 -35.26 -42.93
N ASP A 346 -4.64 -34.17 -43.13
CA ASP A 346 -5.08 -32.94 -43.81
C ASP A 346 -6.37 -32.29 -43.23
N ASP A 347 -6.67 -32.49 -41.93
CA ASP A 347 -7.98 -32.20 -41.32
C ASP A 347 -8.42 -30.72 -41.41
N GLN A 348 -7.49 -29.77 -41.61
CA GLN A 348 -7.81 -28.37 -41.88
C GLN A 348 -8.76 -28.20 -43.07
N VAL A 349 -8.76 -29.14 -44.02
CA VAL A 349 -9.62 -29.11 -45.20
C VAL A 349 -11.10 -29.19 -44.82
N GLN A 350 -11.45 -29.94 -43.78
CA GLN A 350 -12.82 -30.10 -43.28
C GLN A 350 -13.19 -28.96 -42.33
N ILE A 351 -12.26 -28.53 -41.46
CA ILE A 351 -12.45 -27.39 -40.55
C ILE A 351 -12.72 -26.11 -41.36
N ASN A 352 -11.94 -25.84 -42.41
CA ASN A 352 -12.15 -24.69 -43.29
C ASN A 352 -13.44 -24.76 -44.12
N GLN A 353 -13.95 -25.97 -44.42
CA GLN A 353 -15.27 -26.14 -45.06
C GLN A 353 -16.44 -25.89 -44.10
N ALA A 354 -16.23 -25.99 -42.79
CA ALA A 354 -17.20 -25.63 -41.77
C ALA A 354 -17.16 -24.13 -41.47
N LEU A 355 -15.97 -23.56 -41.21
CA LEU A 355 -15.77 -22.12 -40.98
C LEU A 355 -16.32 -21.28 -42.15
N ALA A 356 -15.96 -21.62 -43.40
CA ALA A 356 -16.48 -20.92 -44.58
C ALA A 356 -17.99 -21.16 -44.85
N ALA A 357 -18.63 -22.12 -44.16
CA ALA A 357 -20.08 -22.32 -44.20
C ALA A 357 -20.82 -21.54 -43.11
N VAL A 358 -20.15 -21.27 -41.97
CA VAL A 358 -20.63 -20.38 -40.90
C VAL A 358 -20.52 -18.91 -41.32
N ASP A 359 -19.35 -18.50 -41.81
CA ASP A 359 -19.09 -17.18 -42.43
C ASP A 359 -20.15 -16.84 -43.51
N ALA A 360 -20.38 -17.75 -44.45
CA ALA A 360 -21.36 -17.57 -45.53
C ALA A 360 -22.83 -17.51 -45.08
N LEU A 361 -23.10 -17.73 -43.79
CA LEU A 361 -24.42 -17.59 -43.16
C LEU A 361 -24.52 -16.38 -42.21
N GLY A 362 -23.43 -15.65 -41.99
CA GLY A 362 -23.36 -14.50 -41.07
C GLY A 362 -23.12 -14.91 -39.62
N GLY A 363 -22.21 -15.86 -39.39
CA GLY A 363 -21.73 -16.21 -38.06
C GLY A 363 -22.35 -17.46 -37.43
N GLY A 364 -21.77 -17.88 -36.30
CA GLY A 364 -22.12 -19.12 -35.61
C GLY A 364 -20.94 -19.81 -34.93
N VAL A 365 -21.09 -21.12 -34.70
CA VAL A 365 -20.19 -21.92 -33.85
C VAL A 365 -19.67 -23.14 -34.59
N VAL A 366 -18.35 -23.33 -34.52
CA VAL A 366 -17.60 -24.45 -35.10
C VAL A 366 -17.01 -25.25 -33.93
N GLU A 367 -17.62 -26.38 -33.59
CA GLU A 367 -17.10 -27.28 -32.55
C GLU A 367 -16.17 -28.33 -33.16
N LEU A 368 -14.93 -28.38 -32.68
CA LEU A 368 -14.04 -29.53 -32.85
C LEU A 368 -14.35 -30.54 -31.73
N VAL A 369 -14.92 -31.69 -32.10
CA VAL A 369 -15.35 -32.72 -31.15
C VAL A 369 -14.14 -33.53 -30.68
N GLY A 370 -13.86 -33.48 -29.38
CA GLY A 370 -12.82 -34.24 -28.71
C GLY A 370 -13.30 -35.53 -28.04
N PRO A 371 -12.40 -36.31 -27.41
CA PRO A 371 -10.95 -36.18 -27.48
C PRO A 371 -10.42 -36.78 -28.80
N PHE A 372 -9.95 -35.92 -29.69
CA PHE A 372 -9.48 -36.26 -31.03
C PHE A 372 -8.37 -35.29 -31.44
N THR A 373 -7.37 -35.80 -32.15
CA THR A 373 -6.25 -35.00 -32.66
C THR A 373 -6.47 -34.71 -34.13
N TYR A 374 -6.65 -33.43 -34.45
CA TYR A 374 -6.82 -32.89 -35.79
C TYR A 374 -5.44 -32.59 -36.35
N ASP A 375 -4.91 -33.46 -37.21
CA ASP A 375 -3.54 -33.31 -37.74
C ASP A 375 -3.57 -32.47 -39.02
N ILE A 376 -2.87 -31.31 -38.99
CA ILE A 376 -2.98 -30.31 -40.06
C ILE A 376 -1.66 -30.05 -40.78
N THR A 377 -1.78 -29.85 -42.10
CA THR A 377 -0.68 -29.49 -43.01
C THR A 377 -0.81 -28.07 -43.60
N GLY A 378 -1.88 -27.34 -43.25
CA GLY A 378 -2.11 -25.95 -43.63
C GLY A 378 -3.01 -25.20 -42.65
N THR A 379 -3.02 -23.87 -42.76
CA THR A 379 -3.75 -22.93 -41.88
C THR A 379 -5.26 -23.16 -41.82
N ILE A 380 -5.82 -23.07 -40.62
CA ILE A 380 -7.25 -22.93 -40.33
C ILE A 380 -7.66 -21.46 -40.50
N LEU A 381 -8.78 -21.20 -41.17
CA LEU A 381 -9.18 -19.87 -41.66
C LEU A 381 -10.50 -19.43 -41.04
N ILE A 382 -10.44 -18.54 -40.04
CA ILE A 382 -11.60 -18.06 -39.28
C ILE A 382 -12.19 -16.79 -39.91
N GLY A 383 -13.53 -16.76 -40.04
CA GLY A 383 -14.29 -15.62 -40.53
C GLY A 383 -14.75 -14.71 -39.39
N ASP A 384 -15.65 -13.77 -39.72
CA ASP A 384 -16.26 -12.85 -38.75
C ASP A 384 -17.43 -13.54 -38.00
N ASP A 385 -17.88 -12.96 -36.87
CA ASP A 385 -19.03 -13.45 -36.07
C ASP A 385 -18.93 -14.95 -35.69
N THR A 386 -17.72 -15.45 -35.39
CA THR A 386 -17.41 -16.90 -35.34
C THR A 386 -16.74 -17.35 -34.04
N THR A 387 -17.37 -18.29 -33.34
CA THR A 387 -16.78 -19.07 -32.24
C THR A 387 -16.17 -20.37 -32.76
N LEU A 388 -14.88 -20.63 -32.52
CA LEU A 388 -14.19 -21.90 -32.73
C LEU A 388 -13.88 -22.55 -31.38
N ILE A 389 -14.56 -23.65 -31.05
CA ILE A 389 -14.61 -24.21 -29.69
C ILE A 389 -14.29 -25.71 -29.65
N SER A 390 -13.86 -26.22 -28.50
CA SER A 390 -14.14 -27.61 -28.10
C SER A 390 -14.70 -27.70 -26.69
N THR A 391 -15.83 -28.41 -26.52
CA THR A 391 -16.35 -28.74 -25.18
C THR A 391 -15.80 -30.06 -24.63
N THR A 392 -14.89 -30.71 -25.37
CA THR A 392 -14.56 -32.13 -25.21
C THR A 392 -13.06 -32.47 -25.37
N GLY A 393 -12.18 -31.46 -25.42
CA GLY A 393 -10.72 -31.65 -25.47
C GLY A 393 -10.21 -32.06 -26.85
N ALA A 394 -10.50 -31.26 -27.88
CA ALA A 394 -9.90 -31.42 -29.19
C ALA A 394 -8.46 -30.86 -29.21
N VAL A 395 -7.53 -31.63 -29.80
CA VAL A 395 -6.14 -31.22 -30.01
C VAL A 395 -5.95 -30.84 -31.47
N ILE A 396 -5.57 -29.60 -31.76
CA ILE A 396 -5.08 -29.20 -33.10
C ILE A 396 -3.57 -29.45 -33.12
N ARG A 397 -3.09 -30.29 -34.05
CA ARG A 397 -1.66 -30.64 -34.16
C ARG A 397 -1.08 -30.22 -35.50
N LEU A 398 0.13 -29.66 -35.48
CA LEU A 398 0.94 -29.49 -36.68
C LEU A 398 1.62 -30.80 -37.09
N ASN A 399 1.38 -31.24 -38.32
CA ASN A 399 1.99 -32.46 -38.88
C ASN A 399 3.53 -32.33 -39.00
N ASP A 400 4.26 -33.44 -38.81
CA ASP A 400 5.73 -33.47 -38.77
C ASP A 400 6.44 -33.03 -40.06
N ASP A 401 5.78 -33.16 -41.23
CA ASP A 401 6.31 -32.73 -42.53
C ASP A 401 6.04 -31.23 -42.82
N CYS A 402 5.51 -30.46 -41.87
CA CYS A 402 5.17 -29.04 -42.06
C CYS A 402 6.40 -28.18 -42.39
N MET A 403 6.33 -27.48 -43.53
CA MET A 403 7.41 -26.64 -44.07
C MET A 403 6.90 -25.25 -44.49
N TRP A 404 6.01 -24.65 -43.70
CA TRP A 404 5.39 -23.36 -44.02
C TRP A 404 6.40 -22.20 -43.99
N ASN A 405 6.11 -21.11 -44.68
CA ASN A 405 6.94 -19.90 -44.57
C ASN A 405 6.70 -19.18 -43.24
N SER A 406 7.62 -18.30 -42.87
CA SER A 406 7.41 -17.35 -41.78
C SER A 406 6.17 -16.48 -42.02
N MET A 407 5.46 -16.15 -40.93
CA MET A 407 4.18 -15.45 -40.87
C MET A 407 2.99 -16.21 -41.49
N VAL A 408 3.09 -17.53 -41.64
CA VAL A 408 1.94 -18.42 -41.86
C VAL A 408 1.54 -19.05 -40.51
N PRO A 409 0.32 -18.78 -39.98
CA PRO A 409 -0.10 -19.23 -38.66
C PRO A 409 -0.89 -20.55 -38.69
N VAL A 410 -1.14 -21.14 -37.52
CA VAL A 410 -2.02 -22.32 -37.36
C VAL A 410 -3.47 -21.92 -37.61
N ILE A 411 -3.93 -20.84 -36.97
CA ILE A 411 -5.19 -20.15 -37.19
C ILE A 411 -4.91 -18.73 -37.71
N GLY A 412 -5.53 -18.36 -38.83
CA GLY A 412 -5.47 -17.03 -39.42
C GLY A 412 -6.82 -16.61 -40.00
N GLN A 413 -6.90 -15.37 -40.50
CA GLN A 413 -8.13 -14.80 -41.04
C GLN A 413 -8.52 -15.38 -42.40
N LEU A 414 -9.82 -15.63 -42.59
CA LEU A 414 -10.42 -16.05 -43.86
C LEU A 414 -10.35 -14.95 -44.93
N ASP A 415 -10.57 -13.68 -44.56
CA ASP A 415 -10.33 -12.55 -45.45
C ASP A 415 -8.86 -12.08 -45.42
N SER A 416 -8.11 -12.55 -46.41
CA SER A 416 -6.72 -12.15 -46.68
C SER A 416 -6.50 -10.67 -47.04
N THR A 417 -7.53 -9.82 -47.09
CA THR A 417 -7.42 -8.40 -47.50
C THR A 417 -7.16 -7.41 -46.35
N TYR A 418 -7.13 -7.86 -45.09
CA TYR A 418 -6.98 -7.01 -43.88
C TYR A 418 -8.10 -5.95 -43.75
N THR A 419 -9.31 -6.39 -44.08
CA THR A 419 -10.57 -5.91 -43.50
C THR A 419 -10.58 -6.13 -41.98
N ALA A 420 -11.55 -5.52 -41.30
CA ALA A 420 -11.66 -5.53 -39.84
C ALA A 420 -12.26 -6.85 -39.34
N THR A 421 -11.49 -7.94 -39.29
CA THR A 421 -12.02 -9.22 -38.76
C THR A 421 -12.55 -9.04 -37.35
N HIS A 422 -13.78 -9.48 -37.10
CA HIS A 422 -14.48 -9.10 -35.88
C HIS A 422 -15.35 -10.19 -35.24
N ASP A 423 -15.58 -10.02 -33.94
CA ASP A 423 -16.46 -10.86 -33.12
C ASP A 423 -16.08 -12.34 -33.20
N VAL A 424 -14.83 -12.63 -32.80
CA VAL A 424 -14.19 -13.95 -32.89
C VAL A 424 -13.83 -14.47 -31.51
N GLU A 425 -14.23 -15.71 -31.22
CA GLU A 425 -13.96 -16.43 -29.97
C GLU A 425 -13.21 -17.75 -30.29
N ILE A 426 -12.12 -18.05 -29.56
CA ILE A 426 -11.36 -19.29 -29.72
C ILE A 426 -11.13 -19.90 -28.32
N CYS A 427 -11.79 -21.02 -28.03
CA CYS A 427 -11.83 -21.54 -26.66
C CYS A 427 -11.92 -23.07 -26.47
N GLY A 428 -11.40 -23.57 -25.34
CA GLY A 428 -11.48 -24.99 -24.95
C GLY A 428 -10.58 -25.94 -25.74
N LEU A 429 -9.58 -25.43 -26.48
CA LEU A 429 -8.76 -26.19 -27.42
C LEU A 429 -7.35 -26.48 -26.88
N GLU A 430 -6.81 -27.65 -27.21
CA GLU A 430 -5.40 -27.98 -27.04
C GLU A 430 -4.64 -27.75 -28.36
N PHE A 431 -3.42 -27.21 -28.32
CA PHE A 431 -2.62 -26.87 -29.50
C PHE A 431 -1.21 -27.48 -29.42
N ASP A 432 -1.02 -28.60 -30.12
CA ASP A 432 0.26 -29.28 -30.31
C ASP A 432 1.03 -28.60 -31.46
N CYS A 433 1.90 -27.67 -31.10
CA CYS A 433 2.61 -26.82 -32.07
C CYS A 433 3.92 -27.45 -32.60
N ASN A 434 4.25 -28.67 -32.14
CA ASN A 434 5.24 -29.62 -32.68
C ASN A 434 6.67 -29.06 -32.98
N GLU A 435 7.14 -28.10 -32.19
CA GLU A 435 8.51 -27.54 -32.20
C GLU A 435 9.59 -28.62 -32.30
N ALA A 436 9.47 -29.67 -31.49
CA ALA A 436 10.45 -30.73 -31.36
C ALA A 436 10.76 -31.46 -32.69
N ASN A 437 9.81 -31.50 -33.63
CA ASN A 437 10.04 -32.02 -34.99
C ASN A 437 10.28 -30.92 -36.02
N LEU A 438 9.66 -29.73 -35.85
CA LEU A 438 9.65 -28.66 -36.86
C LEU A 438 10.85 -27.70 -36.82
N THR A 439 11.66 -27.69 -35.76
CA THR A 439 12.91 -26.92 -35.73
C THR A 439 13.96 -27.54 -36.66
N HIS A 440 14.48 -26.73 -37.60
CA HIS A 440 15.37 -27.18 -38.67
C HIS A 440 16.55 -26.22 -38.87
N LEU A 441 17.50 -26.22 -37.93
CA LEU A 441 18.72 -25.39 -38.00
C LEU A 441 19.49 -25.59 -39.32
N GLY A 442 19.94 -24.50 -39.93
CA GLY A 442 20.56 -24.48 -41.26
C GLY A 442 19.59 -24.55 -42.44
N THR A 443 18.28 -24.75 -42.21
CA THR A 443 17.23 -24.70 -43.24
C THR A 443 16.53 -23.35 -43.23
N TYR A 444 16.25 -22.81 -44.42
CA TYR A 444 15.70 -21.45 -44.61
C TYR A 444 14.40 -21.49 -45.40
N ASP A 445 13.50 -20.54 -45.13
CA ASP A 445 12.25 -20.35 -45.87
C ASP A 445 12.41 -19.43 -47.11
N SER A 446 11.31 -19.10 -47.82
CA SER A 446 11.40 -18.21 -48.99
C SER A 446 11.74 -16.75 -48.63
N ASN A 447 11.62 -16.36 -47.37
CA ASN A 447 12.00 -15.04 -46.85
C ASN A 447 13.47 -15.01 -46.39
N ASN A 448 14.22 -16.12 -46.55
CA ASN A 448 15.59 -16.30 -46.07
C ASN A 448 15.68 -16.17 -44.52
N LEU A 449 14.66 -16.60 -43.79
CA LEU A 449 14.71 -16.81 -42.35
C LEU A 449 15.02 -18.26 -42.02
N GLU A 450 15.93 -18.48 -41.08
CA GLU A 450 16.30 -19.82 -40.58
C GLU A 450 15.17 -20.39 -39.71
N ARG A 451 14.80 -21.65 -39.92
CA ARG A 451 13.71 -22.36 -39.21
C ARG A 451 14.11 -22.69 -37.77
N LYS A 452 13.81 -21.74 -36.86
CA LYS A 452 14.03 -21.83 -35.41
C LYS A 452 13.18 -20.79 -34.66
N TRP A 453 13.21 -20.87 -33.33
CA TRP A 453 12.65 -19.92 -32.37
C TRP A 453 12.69 -18.44 -32.80
N GLY A 454 11.61 -17.73 -32.49
CA GLY A 454 11.53 -16.28 -32.58
C GLY A 454 11.66 -15.71 -34.00
N LYS A 455 11.23 -16.46 -35.02
CA LYS A 455 11.22 -16.02 -36.43
C LYS A 455 9.83 -15.98 -37.04
N GLY A 456 8.77 -16.16 -36.24
CA GLY A 456 7.38 -16.14 -36.67
C GLY A 456 7.00 -17.33 -37.54
N PHE A 457 7.64 -18.48 -37.34
CA PHE A 457 7.14 -19.76 -37.85
C PHE A 457 6.10 -20.29 -36.86
N TYR A 458 4.98 -20.81 -37.37
CA TYR A 458 4.00 -21.52 -36.56
C TYR A 458 3.49 -20.73 -35.34
N ASN A 459 3.23 -19.42 -35.52
CA ASN A 459 2.44 -18.67 -34.56
C ASN A 459 1.03 -19.30 -34.52
N THR A 460 0.50 -19.61 -33.34
CA THR A 460 -0.73 -20.40 -33.25
C THR A 460 -1.92 -19.60 -33.75
N ILE A 461 -2.22 -18.45 -33.16
CA ILE A 461 -3.29 -17.55 -33.61
C ILE A 461 -2.64 -16.24 -34.10
N TYR A 462 -2.91 -15.83 -35.33
CA TYR A 462 -2.49 -14.53 -35.86
C TYR A 462 -3.66 -13.81 -36.53
N ILE A 463 -4.18 -12.78 -35.86
CA ILE A 463 -5.27 -11.93 -36.34
C ILE A 463 -4.74 -10.50 -36.50
N ARG A 464 -5.05 -9.88 -37.64
CA ARG A 464 -4.56 -8.55 -38.00
C ARG A 464 -5.56 -7.70 -38.78
N GLY A 465 -5.87 -6.51 -38.24
CA GLY A 465 -6.58 -5.47 -38.98
C GLY A 465 -5.71 -4.67 -39.96
N GLY A 466 -6.35 -3.82 -40.76
CA GLY A 466 -5.68 -2.87 -41.64
C GLY A 466 -4.86 -1.81 -40.90
N THR A 467 -4.00 -1.07 -41.61
CA THR A 467 -3.15 -0.03 -41.00
C THR A 467 -3.88 1.28 -40.68
N SER A 468 -5.12 1.43 -41.13
CA SER A 468 -6.03 2.50 -40.71
C SER A 468 -6.89 2.02 -39.55
N GLU A 469 -7.11 2.85 -38.54
CA GLU A 469 -7.86 2.47 -37.34
C GLU A 469 -9.32 2.08 -37.60
N ALA A 470 -9.92 2.63 -38.66
CA ALA A 470 -11.25 2.24 -39.14
C ALA A 470 -11.31 0.83 -39.77
N ASN A 471 -10.16 0.15 -39.88
CA ASN A 471 -10.00 -1.20 -40.41
C ASN A 471 -9.34 -2.15 -39.38
N PHE A 472 -9.21 -1.75 -38.11
CA PHE A 472 -8.68 -2.63 -37.07
C PHE A 472 -9.61 -3.82 -36.85
N ALA A 473 -9.04 -5.00 -36.57
CA ALA A 473 -9.83 -6.13 -36.06
C ALA A 473 -10.43 -5.76 -34.70
N TYR A 474 -11.59 -6.31 -34.30
CA TYR A 474 -12.17 -5.98 -32.99
C TYR A 474 -12.99 -7.10 -32.36
N ASN A 475 -13.15 -7.05 -31.03
CA ASN A 475 -13.88 -8.07 -30.25
C ASN A 475 -13.30 -9.47 -30.49
N ILE A 476 -12.04 -9.66 -30.09
CA ILE A 476 -11.31 -10.93 -30.26
C ILE A 476 -11.07 -11.53 -28.88
N SER A 477 -11.50 -12.78 -28.65
CA SER A 477 -11.35 -13.48 -27.38
C SER A 477 -10.67 -14.84 -27.55
N ILE A 478 -9.69 -15.14 -26.68
CA ILE A 478 -8.92 -16.39 -26.69
C ILE A 478 -8.79 -16.89 -25.25
N HIS A 479 -9.50 -17.97 -24.90
CA HIS A 479 -9.57 -18.42 -23.49
C HIS A 479 -9.83 -19.91 -23.29
N ASP A 480 -9.55 -20.44 -22.10
CA ASP A 480 -9.70 -21.87 -21.76
C ASP A 480 -8.91 -22.80 -22.70
N ASN A 481 -7.82 -22.32 -23.32
CA ASN A 481 -6.97 -23.12 -24.23
C ASN A 481 -5.67 -23.56 -23.57
N HIS A 482 -5.08 -24.65 -24.08
CA HIS A 482 -3.75 -25.12 -23.71
C HIS A 482 -2.81 -25.11 -24.93
N PHE A 483 -1.76 -24.29 -24.91
CA PHE A 483 -0.78 -24.16 -25.98
C PHE A 483 0.56 -24.80 -25.58
N TYR A 484 1.09 -25.72 -26.39
CA TYR A 484 2.38 -26.34 -26.07
C TYR A 484 3.28 -26.62 -27.28
N ASP A 485 4.59 -26.69 -27.01
CA ASP A 485 5.66 -27.03 -27.96
C ASP A 485 5.67 -26.15 -29.23
N GLY A 486 5.71 -24.82 -29.10
CA GLY A 486 5.53 -23.90 -30.25
C GLY A 486 6.76 -23.11 -30.69
N MET A 487 6.99 -22.98 -32.01
CA MET A 487 8.12 -22.19 -32.55
C MET A 487 7.90 -20.65 -32.54
N GLY A 488 6.69 -20.19 -32.21
CA GLY A 488 6.21 -18.82 -32.42
C GLY A 488 5.45 -18.23 -31.24
N ASP A 489 4.55 -17.29 -31.53
CA ASP A 489 3.59 -16.71 -30.57
C ASP A 489 2.38 -17.66 -30.37
N SER A 490 1.71 -17.69 -29.20
CA SER A 490 0.40 -18.38 -29.09
C SER A 490 -0.72 -17.47 -29.62
N ALA A 491 -0.73 -16.20 -29.19
CA ALA A 491 -1.62 -15.16 -29.67
C ALA A 491 -0.83 -13.95 -30.19
N ARG A 492 -0.92 -13.71 -31.50
CA ARG A 492 -0.34 -12.54 -32.16
C ARG A 492 -1.45 -11.63 -32.67
N ILE A 493 -1.63 -10.48 -32.04
CA ILE A 493 -2.75 -9.57 -32.31
C ILE A 493 -2.22 -8.20 -32.76
N PHE A 494 -2.49 -7.85 -34.02
CA PHE A 494 -1.90 -6.67 -34.66
C PHE A 494 -2.99 -5.73 -35.21
N ASN A 495 -2.89 -4.42 -34.98
CA ASN A 495 -3.89 -3.45 -35.46
C ASN A 495 -5.32 -3.84 -35.03
N ALA A 496 -5.60 -3.89 -33.71
CA ALA A 496 -6.85 -4.44 -33.17
C ALA A 496 -7.48 -3.56 -32.08
N LYS A 497 -8.72 -3.87 -31.68
CA LYS A 497 -9.44 -3.26 -30.56
C LYS A 497 -10.14 -4.31 -29.71
N ASN A 498 -10.33 -4.06 -28.42
CA ASN A 498 -11.08 -4.95 -27.51
C ASN A 498 -10.62 -6.42 -27.63
N PHE A 499 -9.38 -6.69 -27.21
CA PHE A 499 -8.78 -8.03 -27.25
C PHE A 499 -8.68 -8.64 -25.83
N THR A 500 -9.20 -9.85 -25.65
CA THR A 500 -9.15 -10.58 -24.38
C THR A 500 -8.36 -11.89 -24.52
N TYR A 501 -7.47 -12.17 -23.57
CA TYR A 501 -6.71 -13.43 -23.49
C TYR A 501 -6.68 -13.90 -22.03
N TYR A 502 -7.47 -14.91 -21.67
CA TYR A 502 -7.62 -15.31 -20.27
C TYR A 502 -7.82 -16.81 -20.04
N ALA A 503 -7.55 -17.31 -18.83
CA ALA A 503 -7.70 -18.73 -18.49
C ALA A 503 -6.96 -19.70 -19.44
N ASN A 504 -5.87 -19.27 -20.09
CA ASN A 504 -5.07 -20.13 -20.97
C ASN A 504 -3.83 -20.68 -20.24
N GLU A 505 -3.51 -21.95 -20.48
CA GLU A 505 -2.22 -22.56 -20.15
C GLU A 505 -1.30 -22.49 -21.38
N ALA A 506 -0.03 -22.09 -21.25
CA ALA A 506 0.88 -21.96 -22.38
C ALA A 506 2.35 -22.27 -22.04
N GLU A 507 2.94 -23.31 -22.65
CA GLU A 507 4.33 -23.73 -22.40
C GLU A 507 5.19 -23.93 -23.67
N ASN A 508 6.52 -23.79 -23.53
CA ASN A 508 7.51 -23.86 -24.62
C ASN A 508 7.19 -22.98 -25.85
N MET A 509 6.54 -21.82 -25.66
CA MET A 509 6.25 -20.89 -26.77
C MET A 509 7.51 -20.06 -27.11
N GLN A 510 8.16 -20.40 -28.22
CA GLN A 510 9.50 -19.91 -28.58
C GLN A 510 9.55 -18.53 -29.25
N HIS A 511 8.47 -17.73 -29.21
CA HIS A 511 8.59 -16.27 -29.32
C HIS A 511 8.00 -15.61 -28.09
N ALA A 512 6.99 -14.74 -28.24
CA ALA A 512 6.29 -14.11 -27.13
C ALA A 512 4.92 -14.75 -27.04
N THR A 513 4.52 -15.27 -25.88
CA THR A 513 3.28 -16.06 -25.76
C THR A 513 2.08 -15.23 -26.23
N VAL A 514 1.88 -14.05 -25.63
CA VAL A 514 0.96 -13.03 -26.14
C VAL A 514 1.76 -11.86 -26.71
N TYR A 515 1.58 -11.55 -28.00
CA TYR A 515 2.18 -10.38 -28.64
C TYR A 515 1.12 -9.49 -29.29
N CYS A 516 0.79 -8.41 -28.58
CA CYS A 516 0.00 -7.29 -29.07
C CYS A 516 0.88 -6.20 -29.70
N ALA A 517 0.49 -5.72 -30.88
CA ALA A 517 1.07 -4.54 -31.49
C ALA A 517 0.01 -3.63 -32.12
N GLN A 518 0.00 -2.35 -31.74
CA GLN A 518 -1.01 -1.38 -32.18
C GLN A 518 -2.45 -1.81 -31.82
N VAL A 519 -2.65 -2.30 -30.60
CA VAL A 519 -3.95 -2.69 -30.02
C VAL A 519 -4.53 -1.54 -29.18
N LEU A 520 -5.86 -1.40 -29.13
CA LEU A 520 -6.59 -0.36 -28.38
C LEU A 520 -7.69 -0.98 -27.52
N GLY A 521 -7.53 -1.01 -26.21
CA GLY A 521 -8.39 -1.83 -25.35
C GLY A 521 -7.95 -3.29 -25.39
N ALA A 522 -7.31 -3.77 -24.32
CA ALA A 522 -7.01 -5.19 -24.16
C ALA A 522 -6.98 -5.60 -22.68
N ASP A 523 -7.33 -6.84 -22.39
CA ASP A 523 -7.34 -7.39 -21.04
C ASP A 523 -6.80 -8.83 -21.02
N ILE A 524 -5.81 -9.07 -20.16
CA ILE A 524 -4.99 -10.29 -20.16
C ILE A 524 -4.90 -10.81 -18.72
N TYR A 525 -5.62 -11.88 -18.39
CA TYR A 525 -5.75 -12.33 -17.00
C TYR A 525 -5.93 -13.83 -16.75
N ASP A 526 -5.64 -14.31 -15.53
CA ASP A 526 -5.84 -15.72 -15.12
C ASP A 526 -5.12 -16.75 -16.03
N ASN A 527 -4.01 -16.37 -16.67
CA ASN A 527 -3.22 -17.26 -17.54
C ASN A 527 -2.01 -17.87 -16.81
N GLU A 528 -1.66 -19.10 -17.14
CA GLU A 528 -0.42 -19.76 -16.72
C GLU A 528 0.57 -19.84 -17.91
N ILE A 529 1.69 -19.12 -17.84
CA ILE A 529 2.61 -18.93 -18.98
C ILE A 529 4.05 -19.34 -18.62
N GLU A 530 4.54 -20.44 -19.21
CA GLU A 530 5.97 -20.80 -19.23
C GLU A 530 6.67 -20.23 -20.49
N HIS A 531 7.33 -19.08 -20.36
CA HIS A 531 8.01 -18.35 -21.44
C HIS A 531 9.52 -18.70 -21.54
N ILE A 532 10.17 -18.43 -22.69
CA ILE A 532 11.56 -18.91 -22.91
C ILE A 532 12.52 -18.03 -23.75
N THR A 533 12.05 -17.41 -24.84
CA THR A 533 12.95 -16.71 -25.80
C THR A 533 12.47 -15.35 -26.25
N ASN A 534 11.20 -15.02 -26.08
CA ASN A 534 10.72 -13.65 -26.01
C ASN A 534 9.71 -13.52 -24.86
N ALA A 535 9.15 -12.34 -24.67
CA ALA A 535 8.43 -12.05 -23.44
C ALA A 535 7.14 -12.85 -23.28
N GLY A 536 6.76 -13.24 -22.06
CA GLY A 536 5.49 -13.93 -21.82
C GLY A 536 4.28 -13.13 -22.33
N ILE A 537 4.19 -11.86 -21.93
CA ILE A 537 3.19 -10.91 -22.43
C ILE A 537 3.89 -9.67 -22.99
N ARG A 538 3.56 -9.28 -24.23
CA ARG A 538 4.21 -8.19 -24.96
C ARG A 538 3.19 -7.22 -25.55
N PHE A 539 3.35 -5.93 -25.25
CA PHE A 539 2.56 -4.83 -25.84
C PHE A 539 3.49 -3.78 -26.44
N ASP A 540 3.44 -3.62 -27.77
CA ASP A 540 4.16 -2.57 -28.47
C ASP A 540 3.19 -1.56 -29.12
N ASN A 541 3.49 -0.27 -29.00
CA ASN A 541 2.73 0.87 -29.55
C ASN A 541 1.20 0.77 -29.34
N SER A 542 0.75 0.32 -28.17
CA SER A 542 -0.66 -0.04 -27.87
C SER A 542 -1.23 0.81 -26.75
N GLU A 543 -2.54 1.03 -26.73
CA GLU A 543 -3.20 1.91 -25.76
C GLU A 543 -4.30 1.19 -24.98
N ASP A 544 -4.55 1.62 -23.75
CA ASP A 544 -5.65 1.17 -22.89
C ASP A 544 -5.64 -0.36 -22.62
N ALA A 545 -4.51 -0.90 -22.13
CA ALA A 545 -4.37 -2.33 -21.86
C ALA A 545 -4.14 -2.65 -20.38
N ILE A 546 -4.76 -3.73 -19.92
CA ILE A 546 -4.69 -4.26 -18.56
C ILE A 546 -4.06 -5.66 -18.59
N ILE A 547 -3.19 -5.95 -17.62
CA ILE A 547 -2.51 -7.25 -17.46
C ILE A 547 -2.54 -7.61 -15.97
N HIS A 548 -3.39 -8.57 -15.57
CA HIS A 548 -3.60 -8.86 -14.14
C HIS A 548 -3.85 -10.33 -13.80
N ASP A 549 -3.65 -10.74 -12.54
CA ASP A 549 -3.88 -12.12 -12.06
C ASP A 549 -3.18 -13.25 -12.87
N ASN A 550 -2.13 -12.95 -13.65
CA ASN A 550 -1.40 -13.97 -14.43
C ASN A 550 -0.25 -14.60 -13.62
N ILE A 551 0.06 -15.87 -13.91
CA ILE A 551 1.22 -16.59 -13.39
C ILE A 551 2.24 -16.78 -14.53
N LEU A 552 3.42 -16.14 -14.43
CA LEU A 552 4.47 -16.19 -15.45
C LEU A 552 5.75 -16.82 -14.90
N ARG A 553 6.35 -17.77 -15.63
CA ARG A 553 7.62 -18.42 -15.25
C ARG A 553 8.54 -18.77 -16.44
N ASP A 554 9.84 -18.93 -16.19
CA ASP A 554 10.79 -19.54 -17.15
C ASP A 554 10.39 -21.00 -17.49
N TYR A 555 10.25 -21.36 -18.77
CA TYR A 555 10.09 -22.75 -19.20
C TYR A 555 11.39 -23.54 -18.97
N THR A 556 11.32 -24.56 -18.11
CA THR A 556 12.50 -25.36 -17.73
C THR A 556 12.59 -26.72 -18.42
N GLY A 557 11.61 -27.12 -19.23
CA GLY A 557 11.45 -28.44 -19.84
C GLY A 557 12.40 -28.79 -21.00
N THR A 558 11.93 -29.55 -22.00
CA THR A 558 12.75 -29.95 -23.17
C THR A 558 12.33 -29.13 -24.39
N THR A 559 13.31 -28.60 -25.12
CA THR A 559 13.11 -27.57 -26.16
C THR A 559 14.39 -27.42 -26.98
N SER A 560 14.29 -26.99 -28.22
CA SER A 560 15.48 -26.59 -29.01
C SER A 560 16.02 -25.20 -28.64
N ALA A 561 15.21 -24.37 -27.99
CA ALA A 561 15.52 -22.97 -27.71
C ALA A 561 16.59 -22.75 -26.61
N PRO A 562 17.32 -21.62 -26.65
CA PRO A 562 18.10 -21.13 -25.51
C PRO A 562 17.18 -20.77 -24.34
N LYS A 563 17.48 -21.30 -23.14
CA LYS A 563 16.75 -21.01 -21.89
C LYS A 563 17.22 -19.70 -21.23
N TYR A 564 16.41 -19.19 -20.30
CA TYR A 564 16.65 -17.95 -19.56
C TYR A 564 16.72 -16.74 -20.51
N GLY A 565 15.69 -16.59 -21.33
CA GLY A 565 15.61 -15.65 -22.44
C GLY A 565 14.40 -14.73 -22.35
N SER A 566 14.65 -13.41 -22.36
CA SER A 566 13.61 -12.38 -22.35
C SER A 566 12.76 -12.34 -21.06
N GLU A 567 11.68 -11.57 -21.10
CA GLU A 567 11.04 -10.95 -19.95
C GLU A 567 9.69 -11.61 -19.58
N GLY A 568 9.21 -11.44 -18.34
CA GLY A 568 7.83 -11.81 -18.00
C GLY A 568 6.84 -10.96 -18.82
N ILE A 569 6.89 -9.65 -18.63
CA ILE A 569 6.08 -8.67 -19.35
C ILE A 569 6.96 -7.61 -20.03
N GLN A 570 6.76 -7.33 -21.32
CA GLN A 570 7.51 -6.34 -22.09
C GLN A 570 6.58 -5.27 -22.70
N ILE A 571 6.65 -4.05 -22.19
CA ILE A 571 5.88 -2.89 -22.66
C ILE A 571 6.81 -1.99 -23.47
N GLY A 572 6.49 -1.70 -24.74
CA GLY A 572 7.47 -1.12 -25.66
C GLY A 572 6.93 -0.25 -26.79
N ASN A 573 7.86 0.24 -27.62
CA ASN A 573 7.59 0.95 -28.87
C ASN A 573 8.58 0.50 -29.96
N GLN A 574 8.10 0.37 -31.21
CA GLN A 574 8.89 0.00 -32.37
C GLN A 574 8.72 1.00 -33.54
N ASP A 575 9.83 1.29 -34.25
CA ASP A 575 9.98 2.34 -35.30
C ASP A 575 8.89 2.37 -36.38
N ALA A 576 8.27 1.23 -36.67
CA ALA A 576 7.33 1.09 -37.78
C ALA A 576 5.95 1.70 -37.51
N ILE A 577 5.66 2.10 -36.26
CA ILE A 577 4.34 2.54 -35.79
C ILE A 577 4.47 3.93 -35.16
N SER A 578 3.63 4.88 -35.58
CA SER A 578 3.67 6.27 -35.11
C SER A 578 2.81 6.56 -33.86
N ARG A 579 2.03 5.57 -33.41
CA ARG A 579 1.35 5.56 -32.11
C ARG A 579 2.37 5.25 -31.02
N LEU A 580 2.20 5.84 -29.84
CA LEU A 580 3.02 5.52 -28.66
C LEU A 580 2.20 4.66 -27.71
N THR A 581 2.88 3.79 -26.97
CA THR A 581 2.24 3.00 -25.90
C THR A 581 1.80 3.89 -24.75
N ASN A 582 0.56 3.76 -24.29
CA ASN A 582 0.00 4.64 -23.27
C ASN A 582 -1.17 3.98 -22.50
N ASN A 583 -1.40 4.41 -21.26
CA ASN A 583 -2.45 3.89 -20.38
C ASN A 583 -2.41 2.36 -20.23
N ILE A 584 -1.25 1.85 -19.80
CA ILE A 584 -1.03 0.43 -19.51
C ILE A 584 -1.04 0.21 -18.00
N THR A 585 -1.75 -0.82 -17.53
CA THR A 585 -1.90 -1.13 -16.10
C THR A 585 -1.55 -2.59 -15.83
N ILE A 586 -0.59 -2.84 -14.93
CA ILE A 586 -0.04 -4.18 -14.63
C ILE A 586 -0.13 -4.43 -13.13
N TYR A 587 -0.99 -5.35 -12.68
CA TYR A 587 -1.20 -5.60 -11.25
C TYR A 587 -1.60 -7.02 -10.86
N ASP A 588 -1.42 -7.38 -9.59
CA ASP A 588 -1.78 -8.69 -9.01
C ASP A 588 -1.18 -9.93 -9.74
N ASN A 589 -0.21 -9.77 -10.65
CA ASN A 589 0.48 -10.89 -11.31
C ASN A 589 1.55 -11.53 -10.40
N ASP A 590 1.78 -12.84 -10.55
CA ASP A 590 2.89 -13.58 -9.95
C ASP A 590 3.95 -13.91 -11.03
N ILE A 591 5.16 -13.35 -10.91
CA ILE A 591 6.16 -13.36 -11.98
C ILE A 591 7.50 -13.91 -11.46
N GLN A 592 7.91 -15.05 -12.03
CA GLN A 592 9.15 -15.75 -11.71
C GLN A 592 10.14 -15.80 -12.88
N GLY A 593 11.44 -15.55 -12.60
CA GLY A 593 12.53 -15.82 -13.55
C GLY A 593 12.76 -14.71 -14.58
N GLY A 594 13.23 -15.13 -15.76
CA GLY A 594 13.47 -14.25 -16.92
C GLY A 594 14.69 -13.32 -16.80
N LEU A 595 14.91 -12.55 -17.86
CA LEU A 595 15.85 -11.43 -17.92
C LEU A 595 15.40 -10.26 -17.05
N ASP A 596 14.11 -9.94 -17.11
CA ASP A 596 13.39 -8.99 -16.28
C ASP A 596 12.00 -9.58 -16.01
N ALA A 597 11.41 -9.33 -14.85
CA ALA A 597 10.00 -9.68 -14.65
C ALA A 597 9.09 -8.72 -15.43
N ILE A 598 9.41 -7.42 -15.44
CA ILE A 598 8.72 -6.40 -16.24
C ILE A 598 9.76 -5.46 -16.87
N GLN A 599 9.66 -5.20 -18.18
CA GLN A 599 10.57 -4.30 -18.91
C GLN A 599 9.79 -3.21 -19.66
N LEU A 600 10.27 -1.97 -19.56
CA LEU A 600 9.78 -0.80 -20.30
C LEU A 600 10.81 -0.44 -21.39
N MET A 601 10.51 -0.71 -22.66
CA MET A 601 11.48 -0.66 -23.77
C MET A 601 11.01 0.14 -25.00
N ASP A 602 11.43 1.40 -25.12
CA ASP A 602 11.42 2.14 -26.39
C ASP A 602 12.79 2.00 -27.06
N ALA A 603 13.06 0.78 -27.58
CA ALA A 603 14.39 0.35 -28.03
C ALA A 603 15.03 1.23 -29.12
N LEU A 604 14.22 1.99 -29.86
CA LEU A 604 14.63 2.73 -31.05
C LEU A 604 14.55 4.25 -30.86
N GLY A 605 13.89 4.72 -29.79
CA GLY A 605 13.96 6.11 -29.34
C GLY A 605 12.85 7.00 -29.89
N THR A 606 11.65 6.43 -30.04
CA THR A 606 10.51 7.04 -30.75
C THR A 606 9.67 7.98 -29.88
N ALA A 607 9.50 7.67 -28.59
CA ALA A 607 8.63 8.42 -27.68
C ALA A 607 9.24 9.76 -27.22
N GLY A 608 10.56 9.83 -27.08
CA GLY A 608 11.23 10.99 -26.47
C GLY A 608 10.75 11.23 -25.04
N THR A 609 10.70 12.50 -24.64
CA THR A 609 10.17 12.91 -23.33
C THR A 609 8.63 12.92 -23.26
N THR A 610 7.93 12.28 -24.21
CA THR A 610 6.45 12.21 -24.19
C THR A 610 6.00 11.40 -22.97
N ALA A 611 4.89 11.81 -22.37
CA ALA A 611 4.26 11.05 -21.29
C ALA A 611 3.52 9.84 -21.86
N GLN A 612 3.76 8.69 -21.27
CA GLN A 612 3.20 7.39 -21.60
C GLN A 612 2.81 6.75 -20.27
N THR A 613 1.52 6.80 -19.92
CA THR A 613 1.06 6.33 -18.61
C THR A 613 1.26 4.82 -18.50
N VAL A 614 2.10 4.38 -17.56
CA VAL A 614 2.26 2.96 -17.22
C VAL A 614 2.26 2.81 -15.70
N LEU A 615 1.30 2.04 -15.19
CA LEU A 615 1.11 1.75 -13.77
C LEU A 615 1.53 0.31 -13.49
N ILE A 616 2.38 0.10 -12.50
CA ILE A 616 2.85 -1.24 -12.08
C ILE A 616 2.66 -1.35 -10.56
N TYR A 617 1.69 -2.14 -10.10
CA TYR A 617 1.39 -2.26 -8.67
C TYR A 617 0.91 -3.62 -8.19
N ASN A 618 1.02 -3.90 -6.89
CA ASN A 618 0.68 -5.17 -6.23
C ASN A 618 1.36 -6.46 -6.74
N ASN A 619 2.09 -6.44 -7.85
CA ASN A 619 2.67 -7.64 -8.45
C ASN A 619 3.63 -8.33 -7.46
N THR A 620 3.55 -9.66 -7.40
CA THR A 620 4.52 -10.50 -6.70
C THR A 620 5.59 -10.88 -7.72
N ILE A 621 6.81 -10.41 -7.52
CA ILE A 621 7.94 -10.68 -8.40
C ILE A 621 9.00 -11.42 -7.59
N HIS A 622 9.43 -12.58 -8.04
CA HIS A 622 10.40 -13.38 -7.27
C HIS A 622 11.40 -14.16 -8.14
N ASN A 623 12.64 -14.32 -7.65
CA ASN A 623 13.71 -15.00 -8.39
C ASN A 623 13.92 -14.46 -9.82
N SER A 624 13.81 -13.15 -10.02
CA SER A 624 13.91 -12.53 -11.35
C SER A 624 15.34 -12.11 -11.71
N GLY A 625 15.56 -11.73 -12.96
CA GLY A 625 16.84 -11.15 -13.37
C GLY A 625 17.93 -12.20 -13.62
N ILE A 626 17.57 -13.47 -13.84
CA ILE A 626 18.47 -14.63 -13.93
C ILE A 626 19.14 -14.69 -15.33
N CYS A 627 19.76 -13.57 -15.73
CA CYS A 627 20.45 -13.43 -17.00
C CYS A 627 21.97 -13.44 -16.83
N THR A 628 22.66 -13.96 -17.85
CA THR A 628 24.13 -13.95 -17.95
C THR A 628 24.66 -13.26 -19.22
N TRP A 629 23.75 -12.76 -20.07
CA TRP A 629 24.02 -12.32 -21.45
C TRP A 629 23.57 -10.88 -21.78
N ALA A 630 22.89 -10.18 -20.87
CA ALA A 630 22.47 -8.78 -21.00
C ALA A 630 22.95 -7.92 -19.80
N LYS A 631 22.90 -6.60 -19.94
CA LYS A 631 23.34 -5.61 -18.93
C LYS A 631 22.22 -5.02 -18.07
N TYR A 632 20.98 -5.20 -18.50
CA TYR A 632 19.82 -4.45 -18.04
C TYR A 632 18.85 -5.32 -17.22
N ASN A 633 19.38 -6.37 -16.58
CA ASN A 633 18.62 -7.35 -15.82
C ASN A 633 18.21 -6.86 -14.42
N GLY A 634 16.98 -7.15 -14.01
CA GLY A 634 16.44 -6.87 -12.68
C GLY A 634 15.10 -7.57 -12.37
N ALA A 635 14.30 -6.97 -11.48
CA ALA A 635 12.86 -7.28 -11.40
C ALA A 635 12.07 -6.38 -12.36
N ILE A 636 12.17 -5.06 -12.20
CA ILE A 636 11.57 -4.10 -13.14
C ILE A 636 12.69 -3.28 -13.79
N SER A 637 12.79 -3.29 -15.12
CA SER A 637 13.84 -2.55 -15.85
C SER A 637 13.27 -1.50 -16.81
N VAL A 638 13.95 -0.36 -16.89
CA VAL A 638 13.60 0.78 -17.73
C VAL A 638 14.72 0.99 -18.76
N TRP A 639 14.41 0.68 -20.01
CA TRP A 639 15.30 0.81 -21.16
C TRP A 639 14.74 1.84 -22.16
N ASN A 640 15.29 3.06 -22.06
CA ASN A 640 15.05 4.19 -22.97
C ASN A 640 13.63 4.78 -22.91
N TRP A 641 12.94 4.66 -21.76
CA TRP A 641 11.56 5.15 -21.60
C TRP A 641 11.46 6.68 -21.38
N GLY A 642 10.26 7.21 -21.63
CA GLY A 642 9.85 8.61 -21.46
C GLY A 642 9.30 8.93 -20.06
N ASN A 643 8.32 9.83 -19.99
CA ASN A 643 7.61 10.19 -18.76
C ASN A 643 6.39 9.28 -18.52
N GLY A 644 5.81 9.32 -17.31
CA GLY A 644 4.51 8.69 -17.01
C GLY A 644 4.55 7.29 -16.39
N LEU A 645 5.72 6.83 -15.95
CA LEU A 645 5.89 5.54 -15.28
C LEU A 645 5.73 5.68 -13.75
N THR A 646 4.85 4.86 -13.17
CA THR A 646 4.57 4.81 -11.73
C THR A 646 4.67 3.36 -11.23
N ILE A 647 5.48 3.12 -10.20
CA ILE A 647 5.73 1.79 -9.63
C ILE A 647 5.49 1.80 -8.12
N TYR A 648 4.46 1.11 -7.63
CA TYR A 648 4.07 1.15 -6.21
C TYR A 648 3.46 -0.15 -5.70
N HIS A 649 3.49 -0.41 -4.39
CA HIS A 649 2.85 -1.58 -3.75
C HIS A 649 3.31 -2.97 -4.27
N ASN A 650 4.41 -3.08 -5.02
CA ASN A 650 4.91 -4.39 -5.51
C ASN A 650 5.73 -5.12 -4.44
N GLN A 651 5.71 -6.46 -4.48
CA GLN A 651 6.53 -7.34 -3.64
C GLN A 651 7.66 -7.97 -4.48
N ILE A 652 8.87 -7.40 -4.39
CA ILE A 652 10.04 -7.83 -5.16
C ILE A 652 10.99 -8.65 -4.27
N ASN A 653 11.18 -9.93 -4.58
CA ASN A 653 11.94 -10.88 -3.76
C ASN A 653 13.07 -11.58 -4.54
N ASP A 654 14.25 -11.72 -3.95
CA ASP A 654 15.37 -12.54 -4.46
C ASP A 654 15.77 -12.27 -5.93
N SER A 655 15.79 -11.00 -6.33
CA SER A 655 16.13 -10.56 -7.71
C SER A 655 17.64 -10.42 -7.94
N TYR A 656 18.10 -10.61 -9.19
CA TYR A 656 19.50 -10.43 -9.59
C TYR A 656 19.70 -9.18 -10.46
N GLY A 657 20.82 -8.47 -10.27
CA GLY A 657 21.14 -7.22 -10.96
C GLY A 657 20.67 -6.00 -10.17
N ALA A 658 19.36 -5.78 -10.12
CA ALA A 658 18.69 -4.77 -9.28
C ALA A 658 17.22 -5.15 -9.04
N GLY A 659 16.59 -4.55 -8.03
CA GLY A 659 15.13 -4.63 -7.87
C GLY A 659 14.44 -3.81 -8.97
N ILE A 660 14.59 -2.49 -8.92
CA ILE A 660 14.15 -1.57 -9.98
C ILE A 660 15.39 -0.94 -10.63
N LEU A 661 15.55 -1.10 -11.94
CA LEU A 661 16.70 -0.63 -12.72
C LEU A 661 16.30 0.44 -13.73
N VAL A 662 16.85 1.65 -13.61
CA VAL A 662 16.86 2.62 -14.73
C VAL A 662 18.17 2.48 -15.49
N TYR A 663 18.14 1.69 -16.57
CA TYR A 663 19.30 1.41 -17.41
C TYR A 663 19.55 2.52 -18.44
N ASN A 664 18.48 3.07 -19.03
CA ASN A 664 18.55 4.21 -19.95
C ASN A 664 17.23 4.99 -20.00
N ALA A 665 17.27 6.29 -20.30
CA ALA A 665 16.11 7.17 -20.47
C ALA A 665 16.53 8.48 -21.16
N TYR A 666 15.55 9.29 -21.57
CA TYR A 666 15.78 10.64 -22.11
C TYR A 666 16.17 11.65 -21.02
N SER A 667 16.58 12.85 -21.41
CA SER A 667 17.00 13.91 -20.47
C SER A 667 15.83 14.79 -20.00
N GLY A 668 15.68 14.91 -18.67
CA GLY A 668 14.60 15.68 -18.05
C GLY A 668 13.27 14.93 -17.92
N CYS A 669 13.32 13.60 -17.81
CA CYS A 669 12.15 12.78 -17.50
C CYS A 669 12.06 12.47 -15.99
N THR A 670 10.88 12.06 -15.53
CA THR A 670 10.60 11.68 -14.14
C THR A 670 9.80 10.37 -14.09
N MET A 671 10.05 9.56 -13.06
CA MET A 671 9.21 8.42 -12.69
C MET A 671 8.95 8.41 -11.18
N ASP A 672 7.77 7.93 -10.78
CA ASP A 672 7.35 7.84 -9.39
C ASP A 672 7.51 6.40 -8.89
N VAL A 673 8.20 6.22 -7.75
CA VAL A 673 8.48 4.89 -7.19
C VAL A 673 8.24 4.94 -5.69
N TYR A 674 7.09 4.49 -5.22
CA TYR A 674 6.72 4.64 -3.81
C TYR A 674 6.14 3.38 -3.20
N GLU A 675 6.38 3.19 -1.89
CA GLU A 675 5.75 2.13 -1.11
C GLU A 675 5.85 0.74 -1.76
N ASN A 676 7.02 0.35 -2.29
CA ASN A 676 7.30 -1.03 -2.67
C ASN A 676 7.99 -1.79 -1.53
N ASN A 677 7.87 -3.12 -1.51
CA ASN A 677 8.61 -4.01 -0.60
C ASN A 677 9.67 -4.76 -1.41
N ILE A 678 10.94 -4.38 -1.27
CA ILE A 678 12.07 -4.93 -2.06
C ILE A 678 13.03 -5.68 -1.11
N VAL A 679 13.10 -7.00 -1.23
CA VAL A 679 13.75 -7.89 -0.27
C VAL A 679 14.69 -8.86 -0.99
N GLY A 680 15.99 -8.82 -0.69
CA GLY A 680 16.97 -9.72 -1.31
C GLY A 680 17.25 -9.34 -2.75
N VAL A 681 18.33 -8.60 -2.97
CA VAL A 681 18.76 -8.17 -4.31
C VAL A 681 20.23 -8.45 -4.46
N TYR A 682 20.60 -9.23 -5.46
CA TYR A 682 21.94 -9.79 -5.63
C TYR A 682 22.66 -9.16 -6.83
N ASP A 683 23.99 -9.28 -6.84
CA ASP A 683 24.79 -8.90 -8.01
C ASP A 683 24.47 -9.77 -9.23
N THR A 684 24.71 -9.24 -10.43
CA THR A 684 24.38 -9.95 -11.68
C THR A 684 25.09 -11.32 -11.80
N LEU A 685 24.38 -12.31 -12.33
CA LEU A 685 24.94 -13.63 -12.63
C LEU A 685 25.89 -13.61 -13.84
N ALA A 686 25.91 -12.51 -14.62
CA ALA A 686 26.82 -12.33 -15.74
C ALA A 686 28.28 -12.37 -15.28
N THR A 687 29.03 -13.40 -15.71
CA THR A 687 30.48 -13.54 -15.44
C THR A 687 31.36 -12.94 -16.54
N ASN A 688 30.77 -12.55 -17.68
CA ASN A 688 31.45 -11.92 -18.80
C ASN A 688 31.37 -10.38 -18.64
N PRO A 689 32.51 -9.64 -18.55
CA PRO A 689 32.50 -8.19 -18.44
C PRO A 689 31.81 -7.44 -19.59
N THR A 690 31.59 -8.09 -20.74
CA THR A 690 30.76 -7.55 -21.83
C THR A 690 29.30 -7.35 -21.41
N TYR A 691 28.80 -8.15 -20.47
CA TYR A 691 27.41 -8.17 -20.02
C TYR A 691 27.23 -7.71 -18.56
N GLN A 692 28.31 -7.46 -17.83
CA GLN A 692 28.23 -6.84 -16.52
C GLN A 692 27.89 -5.35 -16.64
N LEU A 693 26.91 -4.89 -15.84
CA LEU A 693 26.77 -3.49 -15.47
C LEU A 693 27.90 -3.13 -14.48
N GLY A 694 28.37 -1.88 -14.47
CA GLY A 694 29.49 -1.47 -13.60
C GLY A 694 29.15 -1.41 -12.10
N VAL A 695 27.87 -1.55 -11.77
CA VAL A 695 27.26 -1.44 -10.45
C VAL A 695 26.01 -2.34 -10.47
N THR A 696 25.83 -3.20 -9.46
CA THR A 696 24.68 -4.11 -9.28
C THR A 696 24.39 -4.33 -7.79
N GLY A 697 23.35 -5.10 -7.45
CA GLY A 697 23.03 -5.47 -6.06
C GLY A 697 22.29 -4.37 -5.29
N TYR A 698 21.48 -3.56 -5.98
CA TYR A 698 20.75 -2.44 -5.40
C TYR A 698 19.23 -2.57 -5.54
N GLY A 699 18.49 -2.25 -4.47
CA GLY A 699 17.03 -2.25 -4.50
C GLY A 699 16.43 -1.33 -5.54
N ILE A 700 16.88 -0.07 -5.60
CA ILE A 700 16.57 0.87 -6.68
C ILE A 700 17.88 1.42 -7.25
N LEU A 701 18.13 1.19 -8.53
CA LEU A 701 19.39 1.47 -9.23
C LEU A 701 19.13 2.36 -10.44
N ASN A 702 19.38 3.66 -10.29
CA ASN A 702 19.42 4.59 -11.42
C ASN A 702 20.85 4.67 -11.97
N TYR A 703 21.13 3.99 -13.08
CA TYR A 703 22.48 3.87 -13.64
C TYR A 703 22.93 5.14 -14.39
N ILE A 704 21.98 5.88 -14.96
CA ILE A 704 22.19 7.11 -15.75
C ILE A 704 22.19 8.38 -14.91
N GLY A 705 21.52 8.36 -13.75
CA GLY A 705 21.38 9.47 -12.81
C GLY A 705 20.26 10.47 -13.18
N SER A 706 19.87 11.29 -12.19
CA SER A 706 18.71 12.19 -12.25
C SER A 706 18.77 13.32 -13.29
N ALA A 707 19.89 13.53 -13.98
CA ALA A 707 19.96 14.39 -15.17
C ALA A 707 19.26 13.77 -16.40
N TYR A 708 18.99 12.47 -16.36
CA TYR A 708 18.20 11.77 -17.35
C TYR A 708 16.79 11.52 -16.83
N MET A 709 16.64 10.49 -16.00
CA MET A 709 15.42 10.18 -15.28
C MET A 709 15.59 10.49 -13.80
N ASP A 710 14.85 11.46 -13.28
CA ASP A 710 14.73 11.63 -11.83
C ASP A 710 13.73 10.60 -11.29
N VAL A 711 14.03 10.06 -10.10
CA VAL A 711 13.28 8.94 -9.51
C VAL A 711 12.74 9.37 -8.16
N ASN A 712 11.45 9.67 -8.10
CA ASN A 712 10.78 10.21 -6.92
C ASN A 712 10.53 9.08 -5.90
N ALA A 713 11.60 8.61 -5.26
CA ALA A 713 11.56 7.48 -4.34
C ALA A 713 11.01 7.87 -2.95
N THR A 714 9.88 7.29 -2.55
CA THR A 714 9.17 7.65 -1.30
C THR A 714 8.66 6.39 -0.58
N SER A 715 8.89 6.26 0.73
CA SER A 715 8.33 5.19 1.59
C SER A 715 8.56 3.74 1.14
N ASN A 716 9.50 3.46 0.22
CA ASN A 716 9.86 2.08 -0.13
C ASN A 716 10.57 1.40 1.05
N TYR A 717 10.21 0.15 1.33
CA TYR A 717 10.93 -0.73 2.24
C TYR A 717 11.95 -1.53 1.44
N ILE A 718 13.23 -1.41 1.77
CA ILE A 718 14.32 -2.05 1.01
C ILE A 718 15.31 -2.72 1.96
N THR A 719 15.50 -4.03 1.83
CA THR A 719 16.41 -4.81 2.68
C THR A 719 17.05 -6.00 1.95
N GLY A 720 18.08 -6.60 2.54
CA GLY A 720 18.75 -7.79 1.98
C GLY A 720 19.55 -7.59 0.69
N CYS A 721 19.69 -6.36 0.18
CA CYS A 721 20.46 -6.05 -1.02
C CYS A 721 21.97 -6.25 -0.78
N SER A 722 22.71 -6.85 -1.74
CA SER A 722 24.14 -7.17 -1.60
C SER A 722 25.05 -5.94 -1.55
N THR A 723 24.63 -4.84 -2.20
CA THR A 723 25.44 -3.62 -2.32
C THR A 723 24.78 -2.40 -1.65
N GLY A 724 23.46 -2.27 -1.68
CA GLY A 724 22.74 -1.24 -0.91
C GLY A 724 21.28 -1.02 -1.31
N ALA A 725 20.57 -0.12 -0.63
CA ALA A 725 19.16 0.14 -0.95
C ALA A 725 18.99 1.01 -2.22
N TYR A 726 19.82 2.04 -2.40
CA TYR A 726 19.70 3.03 -3.48
C TYR A 726 21.04 3.30 -4.17
N TYR A 727 21.05 3.41 -5.50
CA TYR A 727 22.15 3.95 -6.30
C TYR A 727 21.61 4.97 -7.30
N GLY A 728 22.27 6.12 -7.46
CA GLY A 728 21.85 7.19 -8.39
C GLY A 728 20.52 7.88 -8.04
N VAL A 729 19.89 7.51 -6.92
CA VAL A 729 18.62 8.01 -6.41
C VAL A 729 18.82 8.55 -5.00
N THR A 730 18.14 9.64 -4.64
CA THR A 730 18.06 10.15 -3.26
C THR A 730 16.58 10.12 -2.84
N PRO A 731 16.15 9.19 -1.98
CA PRO A 731 14.75 9.08 -1.59
C PRO A 731 14.30 10.25 -0.69
N THR A 732 13.05 10.66 -0.86
CA THR A 732 12.36 11.64 -0.01
C THR A 732 12.06 11.06 1.37
N SER A 733 11.69 9.77 1.42
CA SER A 733 11.48 9.00 2.64
C SER A 733 11.74 7.50 2.39
N THR A 734 11.88 6.72 3.45
CA THR A 734 12.08 5.26 3.39
C THR A 734 11.26 4.60 4.49
N ALA A 735 10.58 3.49 4.19
CA ALA A 735 9.88 2.72 5.23
C ALA A 735 10.88 1.91 6.08
N SER A 736 10.62 1.80 7.38
CA SER A 736 11.48 1.08 8.33
C SER A 736 11.09 -0.39 8.53
N GLU A 737 9.85 -0.73 8.19
CA GLU A 737 9.24 -2.05 8.25
C GLU A 737 8.57 -2.33 6.90
N PRO A 738 8.25 -3.59 6.54
CA PRO A 738 7.48 -3.88 5.34
C PRO A 738 6.17 -3.09 5.33
N ASN A 739 5.88 -2.44 4.20
CA ASN A 739 4.61 -1.78 3.98
C ASN A 739 3.49 -2.84 3.90
N VAL A 740 2.27 -2.45 4.27
CA VAL A 740 1.07 -3.30 4.26
C VAL A 740 -0.02 -2.55 3.52
N TRP A 741 -0.71 -3.26 2.64
CA TRP A 741 -1.75 -2.78 1.73
C TRP A 741 -2.95 -3.74 1.84
#